data_AF-A0A1J4KDB2-F1
#
_entry.id   AF-A0A1J4KDB2-F1
#
_cell.length_a   1.000
_cell.length_b   1.000
_cell.length_c   1.000
_cell.angle_alpha   90.00
_cell.angle_beta   90.00
_cell.angle_gamma   90.00
#
_symmetry.space_group_name_H-M   'P 1'
#
loop_
_entity.id
_entity.type
_entity.pdbx_description
1 polymer ?
#
loop_
_entity_poly.entity_id
_entity_poly.type
_entity_poly.pdbx_seq_one_letter_code
_entity_poly.pdbx_strand_id
1 'polypeptide(L)'
;MTQELANEWWNSATKSLKTEKPNSTDDFSVENMIYIFSDLSPVLHSHLSITYENFTFREELRNIMSKMTGIFPFPDPKFNFPLFLLYCYTFREILKPKTINDALYYATKMNDSSSFFLNKFIFSLSNPTLVITSFYRMNDLKYPQWMTFLSIRGNIEKIFDLFLPFIATPKTANRNSTLNKMTVLLSNFLVDLLITHNLNHIVLHTTLFRSLYHSIFKILVNCLGSTCYSYFRLLLLLNENAIQTNIDENRKIALEYFLKICSKNYTWKYEFINSMILKLGDNIFNTQLIAQSVAKSKNVVFEQIKCLTQLLFEKQKECGTIIIPFLSKILIQNVIFMQLVANILKKFFQENGNFQSCIEWFVIYIRYSFLTIRHYIECNKYKNRSIAFLSIIMADNFIEVKEIIKEIQFNAMLIRQNQLSKKYIDILYHSAGFDIRHDENKAIYIKEWEKDYDSLRVLALPMKFFPFQKHGNLLISIKNNQIIEPKGYVDPRINGININIDSNFLQFFVFMHQIDYVNQQIIIFQLEDLIDSENELLVECRKVCDTFINANISITKNRQYLQIMNVYRKLISSVEEKIFAFQKKQIDEYIKVIKYFIEVIRNHKELSVDIKKMQSYFEKERMSSGQYILLRNKRLTLWHLSNKQSMNMLNKINSYFDIRLFDRNNPEPSFDRYFLHFQNLDKIEVLADLLSNNDRNNDSLDLFLDIFYQTVKSIADEASASQIFINHIQKSLLRAVFNSLYTFGSYLNSYNNESLNFCKSSSIIAQNEVIGNIGIPNLNDEFQNIIIADYFSPNENLNLFNLVFYSSPLDIITLINDNLNNAYESLHLTKKNTHLYEEKVLYAMLIAKTPSNIMGINNFLEQWKFMLLSKEQIEIEELFIKVVNSTFNILELKYKT
;
A
#
# COMPACT_ATOMS: atom_id res chain seq x y z
N MET A 1 2.79 68.45 -10.70
CA MET A 1 1.76 67.72 -9.94
C MET A 1 0.68 68.72 -9.56
N THR A 2 -0.60 68.45 -9.81
CA THR A 2 -1.67 69.46 -9.64
C THR A 2 -2.41 69.27 -8.31
N GLN A 3 -2.87 70.38 -7.71
CA GLN A 3 -3.70 70.38 -6.50
C GLN A 3 -5.01 69.59 -6.70
N GLU A 4 -5.55 69.61 -7.92
CA GLU A 4 -6.77 68.89 -8.30
C GLU A 4 -6.65 67.38 -8.06
N LEU A 5 -5.54 66.77 -8.48
CA LEU A 5 -5.29 65.33 -8.27
C LEU A 5 -5.13 64.97 -6.79
N ALA A 6 -4.49 65.84 -6.00
CA ALA A 6 -4.35 65.65 -4.55
C ALA A 6 -5.71 65.71 -3.84
N ASN A 7 -6.58 66.64 -4.26
CA ASN A 7 -7.93 66.77 -3.74
C ASN A 7 -8.82 65.58 -4.15
N GLU A 8 -8.73 65.10 -5.40
CA GLU A 8 -9.45 63.90 -5.84
C GLU A 8 -9.02 62.65 -5.07
N TRP A 9 -7.71 62.49 -4.86
CA TRP A 9 -7.16 61.40 -4.07
C TRP A 9 -7.66 61.43 -2.62
N TRP A 10 -7.60 62.58 -1.96
CA TRP A 10 -8.13 62.74 -0.61
C TRP A 10 -9.64 62.46 -0.54
N ASN A 11 -10.41 63.06 -1.45
CA ASN A 11 -11.86 62.89 -1.51
C ASN A 11 -12.27 61.43 -1.78
N SER A 12 -11.44 60.67 -2.49
CA SER A 12 -11.71 59.24 -2.71
C SER A 12 -11.71 58.42 -1.41
N ALA A 13 -10.86 58.79 -0.44
CA ALA A 13 -10.78 58.12 0.85
C ALA A 13 -11.82 58.63 1.87
N THR A 14 -12.32 59.85 1.71
CA THR A 14 -13.34 60.43 2.61
C THR A 14 -14.78 60.10 2.20
N LYS A 15 -15.01 59.55 0.99
CA LYS A 15 -16.34 59.15 0.48
C LYS A 15 -17.14 58.26 1.45
N SER A 16 -16.46 57.42 2.23
CA SER A 16 -17.08 56.52 3.22
C SER A 16 -17.67 57.27 4.43
N LEU A 17 -17.17 58.48 4.72
CA LEU A 17 -17.59 59.28 5.87
C LEU A 17 -18.82 60.16 5.60
N LYS A 18 -19.38 60.14 4.38
CA LYS A 18 -20.56 60.94 3.95
C LYS A 18 -20.45 62.45 4.25
N THR A 19 -19.23 62.99 4.39
CA THR A 19 -19.02 64.42 4.62
C THR A 19 -18.96 65.17 3.29
N GLU A 20 -19.75 66.25 3.16
CA GLU A 20 -19.62 67.18 2.03
C GLU A 20 -18.21 67.80 2.06
N LYS A 21 -17.56 67.88 0.88
CA LYS A 21 -16.17 68.34 0.64
C LYS A 21 -15.56 69.17 1.79
N PRO A 22 -14.78 68.55 2.69
CA PRO A 22 -14.17 69.24 3.82
C PRO A 22 -12.97 70.05 3.33
N ASN A 23 -13.04 71.37 3.50
CA ASN A 23 -12.01 72.30 3.04
C ASN A 23 -10.95 72.59 4.12
N SER A 24 -11.04 71.98 5.31
CA SER A 24 -10.04 72.13 6.39
C SER A 24 -9.87 70.86 7.24
N THR A 25 -8.75 70.74 7.97
CA THR A 25 -8.58 69.69 8.99
C THR A 25 -9.34 69.95 10.28
N ASP A 26 -9.83 71.17 10.51
CA ASP A 26 -10.65 71.46 11.69
C ASP A 26 -12.03 70.79 11.59
N ASP A 27 -12.45 70.42 10.37
CA ASP A 27 -13.68 69.69 10.08
C ASP A 27 -13.59 68.18 10.42
N PHE A 28 -12.40 67.68 10.76
CA PHE A 28 -12.19 66.26 11.07
C PHE A 28 -11.71 66.03 12.51
N SER A 29 -12.38 65.13 13.22
CA SER A 29 -11.88 64.59 14.49
C SER A 29 -10.60 63.76 14.27
N VAL A 30 -9.79 63.60 15.32
CA VAL A 30 -8.61 62.70 15.33
C VAL A 30 -8.98 61.29 14.83
N GLU A 31 -10.12 60.77 15.29
CA GLU A 31 -10.65 59.47 14.87
C GLU A 31 -10.89 59.39 13.36
N ASN A 32 -11.52 60.40 12.78
CA ASN A 32 -11.78 60.45 11.34
C ASN A 32 -10.47 60.53 10.54
N MET A 33 -9.50 61.32 11.02
CA MET A 33 -8.18 61.42 10.36
C MET A 33 -7.42 60.09 10.39
N ILE A 34 -7.42 59.39 11.52
CA ILE A 34 -6.78 58.07 11.65
C ILE A 34 -7.46 57.03 10.76
N TYR A 35 -8.79 57.08 10.68
CA TYR A 35 -9.56 56.24 9.78
C TYR A 35 -9.18 56.48 8.30
N ILE A 36 -9.13 57.75 7.87
CA ILE A 36 -8.69 58.12 6.52
C ILE A 36 -7.26 57.63 6.25
N PHE A 37 -6.36 57.79 7.22
CA PHE A 37 -4.98 57.33 7.07
C PHE A 37 -4.84 55.81 7.00
N SER A 38 -5.77 55.04 7.55
CA SER A 38 -5.72 53.58 7.42
C SER A 38 -5.73 53.13 5.95
N ASP A 39 -6.44 53.86 5.08
CA ASP A 39 -6.49 53.59 3.64
C ASP A 39 -5.36 54.29 2.86
N LEU A 40 -5.07 55.55 3.21
CA LEU A 40 -4.15 56.40 2.48
C LEU A 40 -2.68 56.14 2.81
N SER A 41 -2.36 55.94 4.09
CA SER A 41 -0.99 55.85 4.61
C SER A 41 -0.93 54.94 5.84
N PRO A 42 -0.69 53.63 5.64
CA PRO A 42 -0.48 52.70 6.74
C PRO A 42 0.67 53.13 7.67
N VAL A 43 1.67 53.86 7.15
CA VAL A 43 2.73 54.46 7.96
C VAL A 43 2.15 55.45 8.96
N LEU A 44 1.36 56.43 8.51
CA LEU A 44 0.76 57.41 9.41
C LEU A 44 -0.21 56.75 10.40
N HIS A 45 -1.03 55.83 9.91
CA HIS A 45 -1.98 55.08 10.75
C HIS A 45 -1.27 54.32 11.89
N SER A 46 -0.11 53.71 11.63
CA SER A 46 0.63 52.94 12.64
C SER A 46 1.39 53.77 13.68
N HIS A 47 1.65 55.05 13.42
CA HIS A 47 2.42 55.91 14.32
C HIS A 47 1.55 56.92 15.07
N LEU A 48 0.35 57.23 14.57
CA LEU A 48 -0.55 58.18 15.20
C LEU A 48 -1.55 57.47 16.12
N SER A 49 -1.84 58.07 17.28
CA SER A 49 -2.79 57.54 18.26
C SER A 49 -4.10 58.33 18.31
N ILE A 50 -5.22 57.60 18.47
CA ILE A 50 -6.55 58.18 18.70
C ILE A 50 -6.60 58.93 20.05
N THR A 51 -5.75 58.52 21.01
CA THR A 51 -5.71 59.10 22.35
C THR A 51 -5.02 60.47 22.41
N TYR A 52 -4.47 60.96 21.30
CA TYR A 52 -3.81 62.26 21.27
C TYR A 52 -4.82 63.39 21.23
N GLU A 53 -4.55 64.44 22.00
CA GLU A 53 -5.25 65.71 21.83
C GLU A 53 -4.96 66.29 20.43
N ASN A 54 -5.91 67.07 19.88
CA ASN A 54 -5.84 67.61 18.53
C ASN A 54 -4.52 68.33 18.21
N PHE A 55 -3.96 69.08 19.17
CA PHE A 55 -2.69 69.78 18.99
C PHE A 55 -1.52 68.79 18.87
N THR A 56 -1.37 67.89 19.84
CA THR A 56 -0.34 66.85 19.88
C THR A 56 -0.40 65.94 18.66
N PHE A 57 -1.61 65.57 18.21
CA PHE A 57 -1.81 64.78 17.01
C PHE A 57 -1.23 65.46 15.75
N ARG A 58 -1.46 66.76 15.59
CA ARG A 58 -0.97 67.53 14.42
C ARG A 58 0.54 67.72 14.46
N GLU A 59 1.08 67.96 15.64
CA GLU A 59 2.53 68.07 15.84
C GLU A 59 3.23 66.74 15.49
N GLU A 60 2.72 65.62 16.01
CA GLU A 60 3.25 64.29 15.68
C GLU A 60 3.10 63.94 14.19
N LEU A 61 1.95 64.24 13.58
CA LEU A 61 1.74 64.08 12.14
C LEU A 61 2.81 64.84 11.33
N ARG A 62 3.07 66.11 11.69
CA ARG A 62 4.11 66.90 11.04
C ARG A 62 5.52 66.36 11.29
N ASN A 63 5.81 65.85 12.49
CA ASN A 63 7.10 65.27 12.83
C ASN A 63 7.37 63.99 12.02
N ILE A 64 6.38 63.10 11.92
CA ILE A 64 6.47 61.87 11.11
C ILE A 64 6.67 62.23 9.63
N MET A 65 5.88 63.17 9.11
CA MET A 65 6.00 63.62 7.71
C MET A 65 7.36 64.27 7.44
N SER A 66 7.88 65.09 8.35
CA SER A 66 9.19 65.71 8.23
C SER A 66 10.31 64.65 8.22
N LYS A 67 10.24 63.64 9.10
CA LYS A 67 11.20 62.53 9.14
C LYS A 67 11.20 61.70 7.86
N MET A 68 10.01 61.37 7.35
CA MET A 68 9.86 60.51 6.15
C MET A 68 10.27 61.22 4.86
N THR A 69 9.96 62.50 4.72
CA THR A 69 10.17 63.27 3.48
C THR A 69 11.48 64.06 3.48
N GLY A 70 12.06 64.32 4.66
CA GLY A 70 13.23 65.19 4.82
C GLY A 70 12.90 66.68 4.74
N ILE A 71 11.62 67.06 4.65
CA ILE A 71 11.17 68.46 4.56
C ILE A 71 10.91 68.99 5.97
N PHE A 72 11.61 70.06 6.35
CA PHE A 72 11.41 70.72 7.64
C PHE A 72 11.30 72.25 7.48
N PRO A 73 10.22 72.89 7.97
CA PRO A 73 9.02 72.28 8.55
C PRO A 73 8.09 71.70 7.47
N PHE A 74 7.48 70.56 7.73
CA PHE A 74 6.38 70.06 6.89
C PHE A 74 5.14 70.98 7.02
N PRO A 75 4.38 71.24 5.94
CA PRO A 75 3.22 72.14 5.97
C PRO A 75 2.23 71.80 7.08
N ASP A 76 1.73 72.82 7.78
CA ASP A 76 0.78 72.62 8.86
C ASP A 76 -0.65 72.51 8.32
N PRO A 77 -1.35 71.38 8.55
CA PRO A 77 -2.71 71.20 8.08
C PRO A 77 -3.70 72.27 8.60
N LYS A 78 -3.45 72.88 9.75
CA LYS A 78 -4.29 73.94 10.32
C LYS A 78 -4.24 75.24 9.50
N PHE A 79 -3.04 75.60 9.04
CA PHE A 79 -2.80 76.89 8.40
C PHE A 79 -2.88 76.82 6.87
N ASN A 80 -2.56 75.67 6.27
CA ASN A 80 -2.63 75.48 4.82
C ASN A 80 -2.89 74.01 4.46
N PHE A 81 -4.15 73.60 4.62
CA PHE A 81 -4.58 72.25 4.30
C PHE A 81 -4.36 71.85 2.83
N PRO A 82 -4.62 72.69 1.81
CA PRO A 82 -4.34 72.34 0.42
C PRO A 82 -2.87 72.00 0.17
N LEU A 83 -1.94 72.79 0.73
CA LEU A 83 -0.51 72.55 0.58
C LEU A 83 -0.07 71.28 1.33
N PHE A 84 -0.61 71.04 2.52
CA PHE A 84 -0.42 69.79 3.26
C PHE A 84 -0.85 68.57 2.43
N LEU A 85 -2.05 68.61 1.84
CA LEU A 85 -2.56 67.55 0.98
C LEU A 85 -1.69 67.33 -0.25
N LEU A 86 -1.26 68.41 -0.90
CA LEU A 86 -0.38 68.32 -2.07
C LEU A 86 0.92 67.61 -1.73
N TYR A 87 1.52 67.91 -0.57
CA TYR A 87 2.76 67.27 -0.13
C TYR A 87 2.52 65.80 0.24
N CYS A 88 1.46 65.48 0.98
CA CYS A 88 1.07 64.11 1.28
C CYS A 88 0.87 63.29 0.00
N TYR A 89 0.18 63.85 -1.00
CA TYR A 89 -0.02 63.21 -2.30
C TYR A 89 1.30 63.06 -3.09
N THR A 90 2.19 64.04 -3.00
CA THR A 90 3.51 63.99 -3.63
C THR A 90 4.35 62.84 -3.10
N PHE A 91 4.33 62.61 -1.79
CA PHE A 91 5.10 61.56 -1.12
C PHE A 91 4.33 60.26 -0.87
N ARG A 92 3.17 60.07 -1.51
CA ARG A 92 2.26 58.94 -1.28
C ARG A 92 2.92 57.55 -1.41
N GLU A 93 3.93 57.40 -2.27
CA GLU A 93 4.62 56.13 -2.48
C GLU A 93 5.49 55.74 -1.28
N ILE A 94 6.12 56.74 -0.63
CA ILE A 94 6.91 56.55 0.59
C ILE A 94 6.01 56.30 1.80
N LEU A 95 4.82 56.92 1.82
CA LEU A 95 3.81 56.75 2.86
C LEU A 95 3.05 55.43 2.78
N LYS A 96 3.10 54.76 1.63
CA LYS A 96 2.51 53.44 1.40
C LYS A 96 3.54 52.54 0.73
N PRO A 97 4.53 52.01 1.49
CA PRO A 97 5.61 51.21 0.94
C PRO A 97 5.07 50.01 0.15
N LYS A 98 5.50 49.87 -1.11
CA LYS A 98 5.07 48.76 -2.00
C LYS A 98 6.23 47.87 -2.42
N THR A 99 7.45 48.38 -2.39
CA THR A 99 8.67 47.63 -2.74
C THR A 99 9.55 47.39 -1.53
N ILE A 100 10.49 46.44 -1.65
CA ILE A 100 11.46 46.14 -0.58
C ILE A 100 12.32 47.38 -0.29
N ASN A 101 12.68 48.16 -1.31
CA ASN A 101 13.48 49.37 -1.14
C ASN A 101 12.72 50.45 -0.34
N ASP A 102 11.41 50.60 -0.58
CA ASP A 102 10.57 51.53 0.19
C ASP A 102 10.48 51.09 1.65
N ALA A 103 10.34 49.79 1.90
CA ALA A 103 10.30 49.23 3.25
C ALA A 103 11.63 49.43 3.97
N LEU A 104 12.77 49.22 3.30
CA LEU A 104 14.09 49.49 3.84
C LEU A 104 14.27 50.98 4.16
N TYR A 105 13.87 51.87 3.25
CA TYR A 105 13.91 53.32 3.46
C TYR A 105 13.08 53.74 4.68
N TYR A 106 11.87 53.19 4.81
CA TYR A 106 11.01 53.41 5.96
C TYR A 106 11.67 52.95 7.28
N ALA A 107 12.26 51.74 7.29
CA ALA A 107 13.00 51.25 8.45
C ALA A 107 14.19 52.16 8.82
N THR A 108 14.87 52.76 7.83
CA THR A 108 15.96 53.71 8.09
C THR A 108 15.47 54.96 8.82
N LYS A 109 14.33 55.50 8.38
CA LYS A 109 13.86 56.83 8.81
C LYS A 109 13.09 56.79 10.13
N MET A 110 12.41 55.68 10.42
CA MET A 110 11.41 55.64 11.49
C MET A 110 11.73 54.67 12.63
N ASN A 111 12.91 54.02 12.62
CA ASN A 111 13.33 53.14 13.72
C ASN A 111 13.70 53.95 14.98
N ASP A 112 12.68 54.32 15.74
CA ASP A 112 12.75 55.16 16.93
C ASP A 112 12.67 54.39 18.26
N SER A 113 12.31 53.10 18.21
CA SER A 113 12.02 52.31 19.40
C SER A 113 12.41 50.83 19.25
N SER A 114 12.67 50.17 20.37
CA SER A 114 13.02 48.74 20.41
C SER A 114 11.89 47.81 19.95
N SER A 115 10.65 48.31 19.88
CA SER A 115 9.47 47.58 19.40
C SER A 115 9.05 47.96 17.98
N PHE A 116 9.77 48.86 17.31
CA PHE A 116 9.44 49.36 15.98
C PHE A 116 9.19 48.21 14.99
N PHE A 117 10.13 47.24 14.90
CA PHE A 117 10.01 46.14 13.95
C PHE A 117 8.86 45.16 14.25
N LEU A 118 8.42 45.05 15.50
CA LEU A 118 7.35 44.13 15.89
C LEU A 118 5.96 44.75 15.74
N ASN A 119 5.84 46.03 16.10
CA ASN A 119 4.55 46.70 16.17
C ASN A 119 4.35 47.62 14.97
N LYS A 120 5.23 48.60 14.78
CA LYS A 120 4.99 49.66 13.79
C LYS A 120 5.30 49.17 12.37
N PHE A 121 6.46 48.55 12.16
CA PHE A 121 6.94 48.16 10.84
C PHE A 121 5.99 47.21 10.10
N ILE A 122 5.49 46.19 10.80
CA ILE A 122 4.63 45.16 10.20
C ILE A 122 3.30 45.75 9.76
N PHE A 123 2.68 46.60 10.58
CA PHE A 123 1.39 47.22 10.25
C PHE A 123 1.50 48.32 9.20
N SER A 124 2.68 48.97 9.06
CA SER A 124 2.90 49.94 8.00
C SER A 124 3.08 49.32 6.60
N LEU A 125 3.35 48.01 6.52
CA LEU A 125 3.48 47.31 5.26
C LEU A 125 2.15 46.63 4.90
N SER A 126 1.48 47.13 3.86
CA SER A 126 0.14 46.64 3.46
C SER A 126 0.11 45.20 2.92
N ASN A 127 1.26 44.54 2.78
CA ASN A 127 1.38 43.19 2.23
C ASN A 127 2.27 42.30 3.11
N PRO A 128 1.76 41.19 3.68
CA PRO A 128 2.56 40.23 4.45
C PRO A 128 3.77 39.66 3.69
N THR A 129 3.66 39.54 2.36
CA THR A 129 4.78 39.12 1.50
C THR A 129 5.92 40.12 1.53
N LEU A 130 5.58 41.41 1.51
CA LEU A 130 6.56 42.48 1.59
C LEU A 130 7.23 42.50 2.96
N VAL A 131 6.49 42.24 4.04
CA VAL A 131 7.05 42.14 5.40
C VAL A 131 8.13 41.06 5.47
N ILE A 132 7.81 39.82 5.09
CA ILE A 132 8.74 38.69 5.23
C ILE A 132 9.93 38.86 4.29
N THR A 133 9.71 39.29 3.04
CA THR A 133 10.81 39.55 2.09
C THR A 133 11.72 40.69 2.55
N SER A 134 11.16 41.73 3.18
CA SER A 134 11.94 42.83 3.74
C SER A 134 12.76 42.39 4.97
N PHE A 135 12.18 41.61 5.88
CA PHE A 135 12.94 41.03 6.99
C PHE A 135 14.06 40.11 6.52
N TYR A 136 13.76 39.22 5.57
CA TYR A 136 14.78 38.36 4.96
C TYR A 136 15.90 39.17 4.32
N ARG A 137 15.55 40.22 3.55
CA ARG A 137 16.55 41.08 2.90
C ARG A 137 17.35 41.92 3.90
N MET A 138 16.73 42.41 4.99
CA MET A 138 17.44 43.10 6.06
C MET A 138 18.42 42.18 6.78
N ASN A 139 18.07 40.91 6.98
CA ASN A 139 18.98 39.93 7.58
C ASN A 139 20.16 39.61 6.66
N ASP A 140 19.87 39.33 5.39
CA ASP A 140 20.86 39.03 4.34
C ASP A 140 21.88 40.17 4.16
N LEU A 141 21.39 41.42 4.13
CA LEU A 141 22.24 42.61 4.03
C LEU A 141 22.89 43.04 5.36
N LYS A 142 22.59 42.35 6.46
CA LYS A 142 22.99 42.74 7.83
C LYS A 142 22.68 44.21 8.12
N TYR A 143 21.45 44.62 7.82
CA TYR A 143 21.03 46.01 7.88
C TYR A 143 21.20 46.57 9.31
N PRO A 144 21.89 47.72 9.52
CA PRO A 144 22.36 48.12 10.86
C PRO A 144 21.25 48.19 11.92
N GLN A 145 20.13 48.85 11.61
CA GLN A 145 18.98 49.00 12.49
C GLN A 145 18.36 47.64 12.88
N TRP A 146 18.30 46.73 11.91
CA TRP A 146 17.78 45.37 12.11
C TRP A 146 18.72 44.55 12.99
N MET A 147 20.02 44.61 12.74
CA MET A 147 21.02 43.90 13.56
C MET A 147 21.03 44.41 15.01
N THR A 148 20.91 45.72 15.21
CA THR A 148 20.76 46.30 16.55
C THR A 148 19.51 45.77 17.24
N PHE A 149 18.38 45.70 16.54
CA PHE A 149 17.15 45.13 17.09
C PHE A 149 17.31 43.65 17.48
N LEU A 150 17.96 42.82 16.65
CA LEU A 150 18.18 41.41 16.93
C LEU A 150 19.20 41.15 18.05
N SER A 151 20.15 42.06 18.25
CA SER A 151 21.14 41.95 19.32
C SER A 151 20.52 42.04 20.73
N ILE A 152 19.33 42.63 20.84
CA ILE A 152 18.59 42.74 22.09
C ILE A 152 18.01 41.37 22.45
N ARG A 153 18.41 40.86 23.61
CA ARG A 153 17.97 39.57 24.16
C ARG A 153 16.43 39.49 24.20
N GLY A 154 15.87 38.40 23.66
CA GLY A 154 14.42 38.18 23.63
C GLY A 154 13.72 38.61 22.33
N ASN A 155 14.36 39.41 21.48
CA ASN A 155 13.70 39.91 20.27
C ASN A 155 13.63 38.87 19.14
N ILE A 156 14.62 37.98 19.06
CA ILE A 156 14.56 36.82 18.14
C ILE A 156 13.40 35.93 18.53
N GLU A 157 13.21 35.64 19.81
CA GLU A 157 12.09 34.85 20.34
C GLU A 157 10.74 35.45 19.96
N LYS A 158 10.57 36.76 20.07
CA LYS A 158 9.33 37.45 19.65
C LYS A 158 9.08 37.33 18.15
N ILE A 159 10.13 37.36 17.32
CA ILE A 159 10.00 37.11 15.87
C ILE A 159 9.53 35.67 15.63
N PHE A 160 10.06 34.70 16.38
CA PHE A 160 9.61 33.32 16.31
C PHE A 160 8.15 33.16 16.77
N ASP A 161 7.76 33.75 17.91
CA ASP A 161 6.38 33.71 18.41
C ASP A 161 5.39 34.27 17.38
N LEU A 162 5.78 35.35 16.70
CA LEU A 162 4.97 35.98 15.67
C LEU A 162 4.85 35.10 14.42
N PHE A 163 5.95 34.53 13.93
CA PHE A 163 5.98 33.92 12.60
C PHE A 163 5.87 32.40 12.55
N LEU A 164 6.32 31.69 13.59
CA LEU A 164 6.31 30.23 13.64
C LEU A 164 4.89 29.63 13.45
N PRO A 165 3.80 30.20 14.01
CA PRO A 165 2.44 29.70 13.77
C PRO A 165 2.04 29.67 12.29
N PHE A 166 2.63 30.53 11.45
CA PHE A 166 2.36 30.58 10.01
C PHE A 166 3.06 29.48 9.21
N ILE A 167 3.97 28.72 9.85
CA ILE A 167 4.63 27.50 9.29
C ILE A 167 3.79 26.23 9.60
N ALA A 168 2.53 26.37 10.03
CA ALA A 168 1.68 25.22 10.34
C ALA A 168 1.29 24.39 9.10
N THR A 169 1.13 23.07 9.33
CA THR A 169 0.81 22.06 8.31
C THR A 169 -0.39 22.42 7.45
N PRO A 170 -0.29 22.33 6.11
CA PRO A 170 -1.44 22.50 5.24
C PRO A 170 -2.46 21.38 5.52
N LYS A 171 -3.67 21.75 5.93
CA LYS A 171 -4.78 20.79 6.11
C LYS A 171 -5.34 20.28 4.77
N THR A 172 -4.94 20.87 3.65
CA THR A 172 -5.42 20.52 2.30
C THR A 172 -4.29 20.62 1.27
N ALA A 173 -4.20 19.63 0.37
CA ALA A 173 -3.16 19.53 -0.66
C ALA A 173 -3.25 20.61 -1.77
N ASN A 174 -4.35 21.38 -1.82
CA ASN A 174 -4.63 22.37 -2.88
C ASN A 174 -4.43 23.82 -2.41
N ARG A 175 -3.23 24.20 -1.97
CA ARG A 175 -2.91 25.61 -1.72
C ARG A 175 -2.38 26.30 -2.98
N ASN A 176 -2.75 27.58 -3.15
CA ASN A 176 -2.18 28.52 -4.12
C ASN A 176 -0.64 28.49 -4.07
N SER A 177 0.00 28.40 -5.24
CA SER A 177 1.46 28.35 -5.41
C SER A 177 2.19 29.51 -4.71
N THR A 178 1.58 30.69 -4.64
CA THR A 178 2.10 31.87 -3.95
C THR A 178 2.27 31.66 -2.45
N LEU A 179 1.31 30.99 -1.79
CA LEU A 179 1.33 30.80 -0.34
C LEU A 179 2.38 29.75 0.08
N ASN A 180 2.63 28.76 -0.80
CA ASN A 180 3.72 27.79 -0.63
C ASN A 180 5.10 28.44 -0.78
N LYS A 181 5.28 29.33 -1.77
CA LYS A 181 6.52 30.11 -1.91
C LYS A 181 6.78 30.98 -0.68
N MET A 182 5.74 31.57 -0.12
CA MET A 182 5.80 32.37 1.10
C MET A 182 6.22 31.57 2.33
N THR A 183 5.66 30.38 2.52
CA THR A 183 6.04 29.51 3.64
C THR A 183 7.47 28.99 3.53
N VAL A 184 7.95 28.70 2.31
CA VAL A 184 9.37 28.37 2.07
C VAL A 184 10.27 29.54 2.44
N LEU A 185 9.96 30.75 1.96
CA LEU A 185 10.77 31.94 2.23
C LEU A 185 10.78 32.29 3.73
N LEU A 186 9.64 32.18 4.41
CA LEU A 186 9.56 32.37 5.85
C LEU A 186 10.37 31.32 6.62
N SER A 187 10.29 30.05 6.20
CA SER A 187 11.07 28.98 6.82
C SER A 187 12.57 29.20 6.62
N ASN A 188 13.00 29.64 5.43
CA ASN A 188 14.38 30.02 5.17
C ASN A 188 14.83 31.13 6.11
N PHE A 189 14.03 32.18 6.27
CA PHE A 189 14.33 33.30 7.16
C PHE A 189 14.48 32.88 8.63
N LEU A 190 13.55 32.08 9.16
CA LEU A 190 13.63 31.64 10.56
C LEU A 190 14.82 30.69 10.80
N VAL A 191 15.12 29.80 9.85
CA VAL A 191 16.30 28.93 9.92
C VAL A 191 17.57 29.78 9.90
N ASP A 192 17.66 30.76 9.00
CA ASP A 192 18.79 31.68 8.90
C ASP A 192 18.98 32.47 10.19
N LEU A 193 17.92 33.02 10.78
CA LEU A 193 17.98 33.69 12.09
C LEU A 193 18.52 32.80 13.20
N LEU A 194 18.10 31.53 13.23
CA LEU A 194 18.48 30.60 14.29
C LEU A 194 19.93 30.12 14.13
N ILE A 195 20.44 30.02 12.90
CA ILE A 195 21.81 29.55 12.63
C ILE A 195 22.83 30.68 12.68
N THR A 196 22.50 31.86 12.15
CA THR A 196 23.49 32.95 11.95
C THR A 196 23.75 33.79 13.19
N HIS A 197 22.84 33.81 14.16
CA HIS A 197 22.96 34.63 15.37
C HIS A 197 23.54 33.83 16.53
N ASN A 198 24.40 34.48 17.32
CA ASN A 198 25.08 33.86 18.47
C ASN A 198 24.07 33.29 19.48
N LEU A 199 24.32 32.05 19.93
CA LEU A 199 23.50 31.33 20.91
C LEU A 199 23.20 32.15 22.17
N ASN A 200 24.13 33.02 22.59
CA ASN A 200 23.99 33.87 23.78
C ASN A 200 22.83 34.90 23.69
N HIS A 201 22.38 35.24 22.48
CA HIS A 201 21.25 36.18 22.29
C HIS A 201 19.89 35.47 22.27
N ILE A 202 19.88 34.14 22.12
CA ILE A 202 18.66 33.32 22.03
C ILE A 202 18.54 32.46 23.29
N VAL A 203 17.73 32.93 24.24
CA VAL A 203 17.50 32.27 25.54
C VAL A 203 16.85 30.91 25.37
N LEU A 204 15.87 30.82 24.47
CA LEU A 204 15.07 29.61 24.24
C LEU A 204 15.54 28.83 23.01
N HIS A 205 16.84 28.88 22.69
CA HIS A 205 17.38 28.32 21.45
C HIS A 205 16.93 26.87 21.20
N THR A 206 17.07 25.99 22.19
CA THR A 206 16.68 24.58 22.08
C THR A 206 15.18 24.40 21.81
N THR A 207 14.33 25.20 22.45
CA THR A 207 12.87 25.15 22.29
C THR A 207 12.45 25.66 20.92
N LEU A 208 13.04 26.77 20.47
CA LEU A 208 12.79 27.32 19.13
C LEU A 208 13.28 26.37 18.04
N PHE A 209 14.48 25.81 18.19
CA PHE A 209 15.04 24.81 17.28
C PHE A 209 14.08 23.63 17.14
N ARG A 210 13.65 23.03 18.26
CA ARG A 210 12.75 21.88 18.26
C ARG A 210 11.42 22.20 17.59
N SER A 211 10.86 23.38 17.87
CA SER A 211 9.56 23.80 17.34
C SER A 211 9.61 24.11 15.84
N LEU A 212 10.67 24.77 15.37
CA LEU A 212 10.92 25.01 13.96
C LEU A 212 11.19 23.72 13.20
N TYR A 213 12.05 22.86 13.75
CA TYR A 213 12.36 21.54 13.20
C TYR A 213 11.09 20.72 13.00
N HIS A 214 10.26 20.61 14.05
CA HIS A 214 9.00 19.87 14.00
C HIS A 214 8.02 20.44 12.96
N SER A 215 7.95 21.77 12.85
CA SER A 215 7.04 22.44 11.91
C SER A 215 7.46 22.21 10.45
N ILE A 216 8.75 22.42 10.13
CA ILE A 216 9.29 22.16 8.78
C ILE A 216 9.17 20.68 8.43
N PHE A 217 9.49 19.80 9.38
CA PHE A 217 9.36 18.35 9.20
C PHE A 217 7.92 17.94 8.88
N LYS A 218 6.95 18.42 9.65
CA LYS A 218 5.53 18.13 9.39
C LYS A 218 5.06 18.66 8.03
N ILE A 219 5.58 19.79 7.55
CA ILE A 219 5.31 20.26 6.18
C ILE A 219 5.92 19.30 5.17
N LEU A 220 7.19 18.90 5.34
CA LEU A 220 7.89 18.01 4.42
C LEU A 220 7.14 16.68 4.22
N VAL A 221 6.58 16.09 5.29
CA VAL A 221 5.77 14.86 5.23
C VAL A 221 4.58 14.98 4.29
N ASN A 222 3.97 16.17 4.25
CA ASN A 222 2.69 16.43 3.57
C ASN A 222 2.87 17.17 2.23
N CYS A 223 4.08 17.64 1.93
CA CYS A 223 4.38 18.38 0.72
C CYS A 223 4.61 17.41 -0.46
N LEU A 224 4.20 17.81 -1.67
CA LEU A 224 4.48 17.10 -2.91
C LEU A 224 5.26 18.03 -3.86
N GLY A 225 6.13 17.46 -4.71
CA GLY A 225 6.82 18.20 -5.77
C GLY A 225 8.11 18.93 -5.34
N SER A 226 8.46 20.00 -6.06
CA SER A 226 9.76 20.69 -5.95
C SER A 226 9.96 21.49 -4.66
N THR A 227 8.88 21.96 -4.03
CA THR A 227 8.94 22.66 -2.74
C THR A 227 9.41 21.76 -1.59
N CYS A 228 9.27 20.43 -1.72
CA CYS A 228 9.83 19.47 -0.78
C CYS A 228 11.35 19.62 -0.66
N TYR A 229 12.04 19.89 -1.77
CA TYR A 229 13.49 20.04 -1.78
C TYR A 229 13.95 21.24 -0.95
N SER A 230 13.22 22.35 -0.98
CA SER A 230 13.53 23.54 -0.17
C SER A 230 13.41 23.23 1.32
N TYR A 231 12.33 22.60 1.76
CA TYR A 231 12.15 22.21 3.16
C TYR A 231 13.16 21.15 3.61
N PHE A 232 13.49 20.22 2.71
CA PHE A 232 14.53 19.23 2.93
C PHE A 232 15.91 19.89 3.17
N ARG A 233 16.30 20.86 2.31
CA ARG A 233 17.54 21.62 2.48
C ARG A 233 17.59 22.34 3.83
N LEU A 234 16.46 22.87 4.29
CA LEU A 234 16.36 23.54 5.58
C LEU A 234 16.54 22.60 6.77
N LEU A 235 15.96 21.40 6.72
CA LEU A 235 16.18 20.40 7.77
C LEU A 235 17.64 19.92 7.83
N LEU A 236 18.30 19.81 6.66
CA LEU A 236 19.73 19.53 6.62
C LEU A 236 20.55 20.62 7.29
N LEU A 237 20.31 21.90 6.97
CA LEU A 237 21.00 23.04 7.60
C LEU A 237 20.78 23.08 9.12
N LEU A 238 19.56 22.84 9.57
CA LEU A 238 19.26 22.74 11.01
C LEU A 238 20.03 21.59 11.67
N ASN A 239 20.11 20.43 11.02
CA ASN A 239 20.85 19.29 11.55
C ASN A 239 22.37 19.54 11.58
N GLU A 240 22.94 20.16 10.53
CA GLU A 240 24.35 20.54 10.50
C GLU A 240 24.72 21.44 11.69
N ASN A 241 23.89 22.45 11.97
CA ASN A 241 24.10 23.32 13.13
C ASN A 241 23.86 22.56 14.46
N ALA A 242 22.80 21.76 14.55
CA ALA A 242 22.52 20.97 15.75
C ALA A 242 23.66 20.00 16.09
N ILE A 243 24.41 19.53 15.08
CA ILE A 243 25.58 18.67 15.22
C ILE A 243 26.74 19.39 15.90
N GLN A 244 26.93 20.68 15.59
CA GLN A 244 27.91 21.53 16.27
C GLN A 244 27.51 21.82 17.73
N THR A 245 26.22 21.76 18.09
CA THR A 245 25.71 22.15 19.42
C THR A 245 25.37 20.99 20.40
N ASN A 246 25.88 19.77 20.19
CA ASN A 246 25.73 18.59 21.09
C ASN A 246 24.30 18.24 21.60
N ILE A 247 23.34 18.04 20.71
CA ILE A 247 21.98 17.53 21.05
C ILE A 247 21.80 16.09 20.51
N ASP A 248 22.34 15.07 21.18
CA ASP A 248 22.51 13.71 20.61
C ASP A 248 21.23 12.87 20.43
N GLU A 249 20.29 12.87 21.40
CA GLU A 249 19.12 11.97 21.32
C GLU A 249 18.11 12.37 20.23
N ASN A 250 17.95 13.67 20.00
CA ASN A 250 17.04 14.17 18.96
C ASN A 250 17.57 13.90 17.55
N ARG A 251 18.89 13.77 17.37
CA ARG A 251 19.53 13.49 16.07
C ARG A 251 19.16 12.09 15.57
N LYS A 252 19.22 11.08 16.43
CA LYS A 252 18.93 9.68 16.06
C LYS A 252 17.46 9.49 15.70
N ILE A 253 16.55 10.07 16.48
CA ILE A 253 15.11 10.05 16.22
C ILE A 253 14.80 10.80 14.91
N ALA A 254 15.34 12.01 14.74
CA ALA A 254 15.18 12.79 13.51
C ALA A 254 15.57 11.99 12.26
N LEU A 255 16.70 11.30 12.32
CA LEU A 255 17.24 10.46 11.24
C LEU A 255 16.39 9.24 10.90
N GLU A 256 15.98 8.47 11.92
CA GLU A 256 15.11 7.31 11.73
C GLU A 256 13.77 7.70 11.11
N TYR A 257 13.20 8.81 11.58
CA TYR A 257 11.96 9.36 11.03
C TYR A 257 12.16 9.95 9.61
N PHE A 258 13.32 10.50 9.30
CA PHE A 258 13.64 11.00 7.96
C PHE A 258 13.75 9.87 6.93
N LEU A 259 14.46 8.79 7.28
CA LEU A 259 14.56 7.58 6.46
C LEU A 259 13.18 6.97 6.20
N LYS A 260 12.27 7.08 7.18
CA LYS A 260 10.87 6.65 7.07
C LYS A 260 10.07 7.51 6.09
N ILE A 261 10.27 8.83 6.02
CA ILE A 261 9.60 9.71 5.04
C ILE A 261 10.14 9.51 3.64
N CYS A 262 11.47 9.43 3.51
CA CYS A 262 12.13 9.23 2.23
C CYS A 262 11.82 7.86 1.59
N SER A 263 11.24 6.92 2.35
CA SER A 263 10.74 5.65 1.80
C SER A 263 9.70 5.82 0.69
N LYS A 264 9.02 6.97 0.60
CA LYS A 264 8.02 7.26 -0.44
C LYS A 264 8.63 7.78 -1.76
N ASN A 265 9.87 8.29 -1.75
CA ASN A 265 10.55 8.81 -2.94
C ASN A 265 12.04 8.41 -2.95
N TYR A 266 12.38 7.43 -3.80
CA TYR A 266 13.71 6.81 -3.85
C TYR A 266 14.85 7.79 -4.14
N THR A 267 14.66 8.75 -5.04
CA THR A 267 15.71 9.72 -5.41
C THR A 267 16.13 10.57 -4.20
N TRP A 268 15.16 11.06 -3.42
CA TRP A 268 15.43 11.88 -2.24
C TRP A 268 16.07 11.08 -1.11
N LYS A 269 15.67 9.81 -0.96
CA LYS A 269 16.27 8.91 0.03
C LYS A 269 17.79 8.81 -0.17
N TYR A 270 18.23 8.61 -1.41
CA TYR A 270 19.64 8.37 -1.69
C TYR A 270 20.46 9.66 -1.71
N GLU A 271 19.91 10.78 -2.19
CA GLU A 271 20.57 12.10 -2.07
C GLU A 271 20.75 12.51 -0.59
N PHE A 272 19.75 12.24 0.25
CA PHE A 272 19.88 12.46 1.70
C PHE A 272 20.99 11.62 2.30
N ILE A 273 20.95 10.31 2.08
CA ILE A 273 21.96 9.39 2.62
C ILE A 273 23.36 9.83 2.17
N ASN A 274 23.55 10.18 0.89
CA ASN A 274 24.82 10.69 0.38
C ASN A 274 25.25 11.99 1.10
N SER A 275 24.33 12.95 1.27
CA SER A 275 24.64 14.21 1.96
C SER A 275 25.02 14.01 3.44
N MET A 276 24.37 13.06 4.12
CA MET A 276 24.66 12.76 5.53
C MET A 276 25.99 12.02 5.68
N ILE A 277 26.27 11.04 4.80
CA ILE A 277 27.56 10.33 4.78
C ILE A 277 28.71 11.32 4.53
N LEU A 278 28.58 12.19 3.53
CA LEU A 278 29.63 13.15 3.15
C LEU A 278 29.92 14.22 4.20
N LYS A 279 28.91 14.65 4.96
CA LYS A 279 29.03 15.84 5.82
C LYS A 279 29.21 15.54 7.30
N LEU A 280 28.74 14.39 7.78
CA LEU A 280 28.60 14.15 9.23
C LEU A 280 29.61 13.16 9.81
N GLY A 281 30.37 12.45 8.97
CA GLY A 281 31.47 11.59 9.37
C GLY A 281 31.06 10.34 10.16
N ASP A 282 32.07 9.51 10.47
CA ASP A 282 31.93 8.14 11.00
C ASP A 282 31.33 8.06 12.41
N ASN A 283 31.44 9.12 13.20
CA ASN A 283 31.06 9.09 14.62
C ASN A 283 29.54 9.10 14.83
N ILE A 284 28.76 9.39 13.79
CA ILE A 284 27.31 9.61 13.90
C ILE A 284 26.50 8.46 13.28
N PHE A 285 27.05 7.74 12.30
CA PHE A 285 26.32 6.74 11.53
C PHE A 285 26.96 5.36 11.62
N ASN A 286 26.16 4.36 11.95
CA ASN A 286 26.50 2.98 11.65
C ASN A 286 26.32 2.76 10.13
N THR A 287 27.39 3.02 9.39
CA THR A 287 27.55 2.86 7.93
C THR A 287 27.07 1.48 7.46
N GLN A 288 27.32 0.43 8.26
CA GLN A 288 26.88 -0.93 8.01
C GLN A 288 25.34 -1.05 8.00
N LEU A 289 24.64 -0.45 8.97
CA LEU A 289 23.17 -0.43 9.00
C LEU A 289 22.58 0.35 7.83
N ILE A 290 23.22 1.44 7.42
CA ILE A 290 22.81 2.20 6.23
C ILE A 290 22.94 1.31 4.99
N ALA A 291 24.11 0.70 4.78
CA ALA A 291 24.35 -0.21 3.66
C ALA A 291 23.31 -1.36 3.63
N GLN A 292 22.98 -1.96 4.77
CA GLN A 292 21.94 -2.99 4.87
C GLN A 292 20.55 -2.45 4.50
N SER A 293 20.18 -1.27 5.00
CA SER A 293 18.87 -0.67 4.73
C SER A 293 18.70 -0.28 3.25
N VAL A 294 19.79 0.15 2.61
CA VAL A 294 19.85 0.51 1.21
C VAL A 294 19.82 -0.75 0.34
N ALA A 295 20.59 -1.78 0.68
CA ALA A 295 20.64 -3.06 -0.07
C ALA A 295 19.36 -3.92 0.04
N LYS A 296 18.45 -3.63 0.98
CA LYS A 296 17.17 -4.34 1.18
C LYS A 296 16.03 -3.88 0.26
N SER A 297 16.20 -2.85 -0.57
CA SER A 297 15.12 -2.37 -1.45
C SER A 297 14.76 -3.43 -2.52
N LYS A 298 13.46 -3.57 -2.83
CA LYS A 298 12.99 -4.50 -3.89
C LYS A 298 13.28 -4.00 -5.30
N ASN A 299 13.24 -2.68 -5.49
CA ASN A 299 13.47 -2.03 -6.78
C ASN A 299 14.86 -1.39 -6.79
N VAL A 300 15.71 -1.85 -7.71
CA VAL A 300 17.06 -1.32 -7.90
C VAL A 300 16.97 -0.09 -8.81
N VAL A 301 17.49 1.04 -8.33
CA VAL A 301 17.57 2.31 -9.08
C VAL A 301 19.02 2.80 -9.15
N PHE A 302 19.33 3.69 -10.09
CA PHE A 302 20.70 4.16 -10.33
C PHE A 302 21.30 4.87 -9.09
N GLU A 303 20.52 5.72 -8.44
CA GLU A 303 20.94 6.48 -7.25
C GLU A 303 21.30 5.56 -6.08
N GLN A 304 20.64 4.40 -5.98
CA GLN A 304 20.96 3.38 -5.00
C GLN A 304 22.35 2.79 -5.26
N ILE A 305 22.65 2.45 -6.52
CA ILE A 305 23.96 1.91 -6.92
C ILE A 305 25.04 2.96 -6.64
N LYS A 306 24.79 4.23 -7.00
CA LYS A 306 25.71 5.34 -6.74
C LYS A 306 26.01 5.50 -5.24
N CYS A 307 24.96 5.50 -4.40
CA CYS A 307 25.08 5.61 -2.94
C CYS A 307 25.90 4.45 -2.33
N LEU A 308 25.58 3.20 -2.71
CA LEU A 308 26.32 2.04 -2.23
C LEU A 308 27.75 2.00 -2.76
N THR A 309 27.99 2.46 -3.98
CA THR A 309 29.33 2.55 -4.56
C THR A 309 30.19 3.50 -3.75
N GLN A 310 29.65 4.67 -3.41
CA GLN A 310 30.35 5.64 -2.58
C GLN A 310 30.68 5.06 -1.19
N LEU A 311 29.71 4.44 -0.52
CA LEU A 311 29.92 3.75 0.76
C LEU A 311 30.97 2.63 0.66
N LEU A 312 30.97 1.89 -0.45
CA LEU A 312 31.93 0.82 -0.68
C LEU A 312 33.35 1.36 -0.74
N PHE A 313 33.60 2.45 -1.47
CA PHE A 313 34.94 3.03 -1.60
C PHE A 313 35.40 3.76 -0.33
N GLU A 314 34.49 4.46 0.37
CA GLU A 314 34.82 5.21 1.60
C GLU A 314 34.94 4.32 2.85
N LYS A 315 34.15 3.25 2.95
CA LYS A 315 33.99 2.40 4.17
C LYS A 315 34.07 0.90 3.86
N GLN A 316 35.13 0.53 3.17
CA GLN A 316 35.35 -0.82 2.63
C GLN A 316 35.21 -1.92 3.68
N LYS A 317 35.83 -1.76 4.87
CA LYS A 317 35.85 -2.79 5.92
C LYS A 317 34.48 -3.12 6.49
N GLU A 318 33.68 -2.08 6.68
CA GLU A 318 32.38 -2.16 7.37
C GLU A 318 31.28 -2.58 6.40
N CYS A 319 31.35 -2.12 5.15
CA CYS A 319 30.26 -2.25 4.19
C CYS A 319 30.51 -3.30 3.09
N GLY A 320 31.76 -3.68 2.83
CA GLY A 320 32.14 -4.56 1.71
C GLY A 320 31.39 -5.89 1.70
N THR A 321 31.26 -6.53 2.86
CA THR A 321 30.57 -7.83 3.03
C THR A 321 29.06 -7.78 2.78
N ILE A 322 28.46 -6.59 2.70
CA ILE A 322 27.03 -6.39 2.40
C ILE A 322 26.85 -5.92 0.96
N ILE A 323 27.69 -4.98 0.53
CA ILE A 323 27.56 -4.31 -0.77
C ILE A 323 28.03 -5.21 -1.91
N ILE A 324 29.15 -5.93 -1.75
CA ILE A 324 29.67 -6.84 -2.79
C ILE A 324 28.64 -7.94 -3.14
N PRO A 325 28.00 -8.61 -2.17
CA PRO A 325 26.94 -9.56 -2.49
C PRO A 325 25.73 -8.95 -3.20
N PHE A 326 25.31 -7.75 -2.78
CA PHE A 326 24.21 -7.04 -3.42
C PHE A 326 24.52 -6.65 -4.87
N LEU A 327 25.71 -6.09 -5.13
CA LEU A 327 26.16 -5.75 -6.46
C LEU A 327 26.29 -7.01 -7.33
N SER A 328 26.85 -8.09 -6.81
CA SER A 328 26.97 -9.38 -7.52
C SER A 328 25.61 -9.97 -7.90
N LYS A 329 24.57 -9.74 -7.07
CA LYS A 329 23.20 -10.10 -7.42
C LYS A 329 22.66 -9.28 -8.58
N ILE A 330 22.88 -7.97 -8.58
CA ILE A 330 22.48 -7.10 -9.70
C ILE A 330 23.22 -7.51 -10.98
N LEU A 331 24.51 -7.80 -10.86
CA LEU A 331 25.39 -8.20 -11.96
C LEU A 331 24.81 -9.37 -12.75
N ILE A 332 24.22 -10.39 -12.10
CA ILE A 332 23.63 -11.53 -12.82
C ILE A 332 22.14 -11.36 -13.10
N GLN A 333 21.37 -10.67 -12.25
CA GLN A 333 19.91 -10.62 -12.37
C GLN A 333 19.37 -9.47 -13.23
N ASN A 334 20.14 -8.38 -13.39
CA ASN A 334 19.67 -7.16 -14.05
C ASN A 334 20.58 -6.76 -15.23
N VAL A 335 20.10 -6.99 -16.46
CA VAL A 335 20.83 -6.71 -17.70
C VAL A 335 21.15 -5.21 -17.87
N ILE A 336 20.28 -4.31 -17.38
CA ILE A 336 20.44 -2.86 -17.56
C ILE A 336 21.67 -2.34 -16.79
N PHE A 337 21.85 -2.79 -15.56
CA PHE A 337 22.93 -2.31 -14.68
C PHE A 337 24.17 -3.23 -14.68
N MET A 338 24.15 -4.33 -15.45
CA MET A 338 25.21 -5.34 -15.47
C MET A 338 26.59 -4.74 -15.74
N GLN A 339 26.73 -3.94 -16.81
CA GLN A 339 28.00 -3.30 -17.15
C GLN A 339 28.48 -2.28 -16.11
N LEU A 340 27.55 -1.45 -15.61
CA LEU A 340 27.85 -0.45 -14.59
C LEU A 340 28.41 -1.13 -13.33
N VAL A 341 27.75 -2.18 -12.87
CA VAL A 341 28.15 -2.92 -11.69
C VAL A 341 29.46 -3.68 -11.90
N ALA A 342 29.68 -4.27 -13.08
CA ALA A 342 30.95 -4.90 -13.41
C ALA A 342 32.11 -3.91 -13.31
N ASN A 343 31.95 -2.70 -13.84
CA ASN A 343 32.97 -1.66 -13.77
C ASN A 343 33.25 -1.20 -12.32
N ILE A 344 32.20 -1.12 -11.49
CA ILE A 344 32.35 -0.78 -10.06
C ILE A 344 33.13 -1.87 -9.32
N LEU A 345 32.77 -3.14 -9.52
CA LEU A 345 33.42 -4.28 -8.89
C LEU A 345 34.87 -4.42 -9.36
N LYS A 346 35.13 -4.26 -10.67
CA LYS A 346 36.48 -4.17 -11.24
C LYS A 346 37.32 -3.15 -10.48
N LYS A 347 36.83 -1.90 -10.45
CA LYS A 347 37.54 -0.79 -9.81
C LYS A 347 37.80 -1.07 -8.33
N PHE A 348 36.81 -1.61 -7.62
CA PHE A 348 36.97 -1.99 -6.22
C PHE A 348 38.07 -3.03 -6.01
N PHE A 349 38.09 -4.12 -6.78
CA PHE A 349 39.10 -5.17 -6.62
C PHE A 349 40.50 -4.75 -7.11
N GLN A 350 40.58 -3.85 -8.11
CA GLN A 350 41.86 -3.25 -8.54
C GLN A 350 42.45 -2.34 -7.46
N GLU A 351 41.64 -1.45 -6.89
CA GLU A 351 42.11 -0.46 -5.91
C GLU A 351 42.31 -1.07 -4.51
N ASN A 352 41.55 -2.11 -4.15
CA ASN A 352 41.45 -2.62 -2.77
C ASN A 352 41.70 -4.13 -2.65
N GLY A 353 42.67 -4.65 -3.42
CA GLY A 353 43.06 -6.06 -3.46
C GLY A 353 43.45 -6.71 -2.12
N ASN A 354 43.54 -5.94 -1.03
CA ASN A 354 43.85 -6.45 0.31
C ASN A 354 42.61 -6.97 1.08
N PHE A 355 41.39 -6.79 0.56
CA PHE A 355 40.16 -7.27 1.21
C PHE A 355 39.85 -8.74 0.88
N GLN A 356 40.69 -9.63 1.42
CA GLN A 356 40.70 -11.07 1.12
C GLN A 356 39.32 -11.72 1.25
N SER A 357 38.53 -11.37 2.28
CA SER A 357 37.19 -11.94 2.49
C SER A 357 36.20 -11.63 1.36
N CYS A 358 36.29 -10.44 0.74
CA CYS A 358 35.44 -10.08 -0.39
C CYS A 358 35.88 -10.77 -1.68
N ILE A 359 37.19 -10.94 -1.87
CA ILE A 359 37.76 -11.67 -3.01
C ILE A 359 37.35 -13.14 -2.94
N GLU A 360 37.55 -13.79 -1.79
CA GLU A 360 37.15 -15.18 -1.55
C GLU A 360 35.65 -15.40 -1.79
N TRP A 361 34.82 -14.52 -1.25
CA TRP A 361 33.37 -14.57 -1.48
C TRP A 361 33.02 -14.41 -2.96
N PHE A 362 33.68 -13.49 -3.67
CA PHE A 362 33.40 -13.23 -5.09
C PHE A 362 33.86 -14.38 -5.99
N VAL A 363 34.98 -15.02 -5.67
CA VAL A 363 35.45 -16.26 -6.34
C VAL A 363 34.40 -17.36 -6.21
N ILE A 364 33.86 -17.58 -5.01
CA ILE A 364 32.76 -18.54 -4.78
C ILE A 364 31.52 -18.18 -5.60
N TYR A 365 31.15 -16.88 -5.65
CA TYR A 365 30.05 -16.39 -6.48
C TYR A 365 30.26 -16.67 -7.97
N ILE A 366 31.47 -16.50 -8.51
CA ILE A 366 31.79 -16.80 -9.90
C ILE A 366 31.54 -18.28 -10.18
N ARG A 367 32.08 -19.19 -9.36
CA ARG A 367 31.84 -20.64 -9.51
C ARG A 367 30.36 -20.99 -9.59
N TYR A 368 29.56 -20.51 -8.63
CA TYR A 368 28.11 -20.77 -8.64
C TYR A 368 27.35 -20.11 -9.79
N SER A 369 27.80 -18.94 -10.26
CA SER A 369 27.23 -18.27 -11.43
C SER A 369 27.45 -19.11 -12.69
N PHE A 370 28.63 -19.68 -12.88
CA PHE A 370 28.95 -20.55 -14.00
C PHE A 370 28.13 -21.86 -13.94
N LEU A 371 28.04 -22.50 -12.78
CA LEU A 371 27.15 -23.66 -12.58
C LEU A 371 25.69 -23.34 -12.97
N THR A 372 25.19 -22.19 -12.53
CA THR A 372 23.84 -21.70 -12.86
C THR A 372 23.66 -21.48 -14.36
N ILE A 373 24.66 -20.91 -15.03
CA ILE A 373 24.63 -20.63 -16.47
C ILE A 373 24.57 -21.93 -17.28
N ARG A 374 25.36 -22.94 -16.92
CA ARG A 374 25.27 -24.27 -17.55
C ARG A 374 23.85 -24.81 -17.45
N HIS A 375 23.25 -24.76 -16.26
CA HIS A 375 21.89 -25.23 -16.04
C HIS A 375 20.85 -24.43 -16.86
N TYR A 376 20.97 -23.10 -16.91
CA TYR A 376 20.10 -22.25 -17.74
C TYR A 376 20.18 -22.60 -19.23
N ILE A 377 21.37 -22.85 -19.75
CA ILE A 377 21.59 -23.23 -21.14
C ILE A 377 20.96 -24.60 -21.42
N GLU A 378 21.21 -25.59 -20.56
CA GLU A 378 20.64 -26.95 -20.68
C GLU A 378 19.12 -26.94 -20.62
N CYS A 379 18.51 -26.15 -19.72
CA CYS A 379 17.06 -26.01 -19.62
C CYS A 379 16.43 -25.06 -20.66
N ASN A 380 17.23 -24.48 -21.57
CA ASN A 380 16.79 -23.51 -22.57
C ASN A 380 16.05 -22.28 -21.98
N LYS A 381 16.49 -21.78 -20.81
CA LYS A 381 15.92 -20.59 -20.15
C LYS A 381 16.99 -19.53 -19.90
N TYR A 382 16.60 -18.25 -19.94
CA TYR A 382 17.49 -17.10 -19.66
C TYR A 382 18.80 -17.01 -20.48
N LYS A 383 18.88 -17.68 -21.64
CA LYS A 383 20.07 -17.75 -22.51
C LYS A 383 20.72 -16.39 -22.79
N ASN A 384 19.94 -15.40 -23.24
CA ASN A 384 20.47 -14.08 -23.59
C ASN A 384 21.11 -13.36 -22.40
N ARG A 385 20.54 -13.55 -21.19
CA ARG A 385 21.10 -13.01 -19.95
C ARG A 385 22.41 -13.70 -19.60
N SER A 386 22.48 -15.03 -19.74
CA SER A 386 23.71 -15.79 -19.53
C SER A 386 24.82 -15.35 -20.48
N ILE A 387 24.51 -15.16 -21.76
CA ILE A 387 25.46 -14.68 -22.77
C ILE A 387 25.95 -13.27 -22.43
N ALA A 388 25.04 -12.36 -22.07
CA ALA A 388 25.41 -11.00 -21.66
C ALA A 388 26.34 -11.01 -20.43
N PHE A 389 26.00 -11.78 -19.40
CA PHE A 389 26.84 -11.94 -18.22
C PHE A 389 28.22 -12.49 -18.57
N LEU A 390 28.29 -13.57 -19.35
CA LEU A 390 29.56 -14.17 -19.78
C LEU A 390 30.39 -13.16 -20.58
N SER A 391 29.77 -12.40 -21.50
CA SER A 391 30.47 -11.40 -22.28
C SER A 391 31.08 -10.29 -21.44
N ILE A 392 30.47 -9.95 -20.29
CA ILE A 392 30.94 -8.90 -19.39
C ILE A 392 32.00 -9.41 -18.41
N ILE A 393 31.83 -10.61 -17.87
CA ILE A 393 32.78 -11.24 -16.94
C ILE A 393 34.05 -11.70 -17.66
N MET A 394 33.92 -12.23 -18.88
CA MET A 394 35.05 -12.71 -19.69
C MET A 394 35.73 -11.59 -20.50
N ALA A 395 35.15 -10.39 -20.55
CA ALA A 395 35.82 -9.20 -21.08
C ALA A 395 36.95 -8.73 -20.13
N ASP A 396 37.69 -7.70 -20.55
CA ASP A 396 38.82 -7.08 -19.84
C ASP A 396 38.49 -6.50 -18.46
N ASN A 397 37.28 -6.72 -17.94
CA ASN A 397 36.84 -6.16 -16.68
C ASN A 397 37.55 -6.76 -15.47
N PHE A 398 37.89 -8.05 -15.47
CA PHE A 398 38.49 -8.72 -14.30
C PHE A 398 39.89 -9.29 -14.55
N ILE A 399 40.51 -9.00 -15.70
CA ILE A 399 41.82 -9.55 -16.10
C ILE A 399 42.94 -9.23 -15.11
N GLU A 400 42.89 -8.06 -14.49
CA GLU A 400 43.96 -7.58 -13.60
C GLU A 400 43.92 -8.18 -12.19
N VAL A 401 42.84 -8.89 -11.81
CA VAL A 401 42.71 -9.53 -10.49
C VAL A 401 42.96 -11.03 -10.61
N LYS A 402 44.18 -11.46 -10.25
CA LYS A 402 44.71 -12.81 -10.54
C LYS A 402 43.84 -13.96 -10.03
N GLU A 403 43.26 -13.85 -8.86
CA GLU A 403 42.42 -14.88 -8.24
C GLU A 403 41.09 -15.03 -8.99
N ILE A 404 40.45 -13.90 -9.33
CA ILE A 404 39.16 -13.87 -10.01
C ILE A 404 39.29 -14.36 -11.45
N ILE A 405 40.33 -13.91 -12.18
CA ILE A 405 40.52 -14.31 -13.58
C ILE A 405 40.82 -15.80 -13.70
N LYS A 406 41.59 -16.38 -12.78
CA LYS A 406 41.83 -17.83 -12.72
C LYS A 406 40.52 -18.59 -12.57
N GLU A 407 39.64 -18.15 -11.67
CA GLU A 407 38.35 -18.79 -11.46
C GLU A 407 37.45 -18.68 -12.71
N ILE A 408 37.41 -17.51 -13.35
CA ILE A 408 36.65 -17.29 -14.59
C ILE A 408 37.16 -18.21 -15.71
N GLN A 409 38.47 -18.24 -15.95
CA GLN A 409 39.11 -19.06 -16.98
C GLN A 409 38.80 -20.54 -16.78
N PHE A 410 38.93 -21.00 -15.55
CA PHE A 410 38.72 -22.39 -15.20
C PHE A 410 37.25 -22.80 -15.38
N ASN A 411 36.31 -22.03 -14.84
CA ASN A 411 34.88 -22.34 -14.98
C ASN A 411 34.39 -22.22 -16.43
N ALA A 412 34.91 -21.26 -17.21
CA ALA A 412 34.59 -21.13 -18.62
C ALA A 412 35.06 -22.35 -19.44
N MET A 413 36.25 -22.88 -19.13
CA MET A 413 36.74 -24.12 -19.73
C MET A 413 35.81 -25.31 -19.41
N LEU A 414 35.30 -25.42 -18.18
CA LEU A 414 34.41 -26.52 -17.80
C LEU A 414 33.07 -26.45 -18.52
N ILE A 415 32.42 -25.29 -18.57
CA ILE A 415 31.16 -25.17 -19.31
C ILE A 415 31.39 -25.41 -20.82
N ARG A 416 32.53 -25.00 -21.38
CA ARG A 416 32.89 -25.25 -22.78
C ARG A 416 32.93 -26.74 -23.15
N GLN A 417 33.29 -27.62 -22.21
CA GLN A 417 33.31 -29.07 -22.45
C GLN A 417 31.91 -29.66 -22.69
N ASN A 418 30.85 -28.97 -22.24
CA ASN A 418 29.47 -29.36 -22.50
C ASN A 418 29.05 -28.99 -23.93
N GLN A 419 28.60 -29.97 -24.72
CA GLN A 419 28.26 -29.78 -26.14
C GLN A 419 27.20 -28.70 -26.39
N LEU A 420 26.19 -28.56 -25.51
CA LEU A 420 25.12 -27.58 -25.65
C LEU A 420 25.60 -26.15 -25.37
N SER A 421 26.54 -26.00 -24.45
CA SER A 421 27.08 -24.69 -24.04
C SER A 421 28.27 -24.24 -24.89
N LYS A 422 28.99 -25.20 -25.49
CA LYS A 422 30.17 -24.99 -26.33
C LYS A 422 29.97 -23.93 -27.40
N LYS A 423 28.85 -23.99 -28.14
CA LYS A 423 28.53 -23.03 -29.22
C LYS A 423 28.50 -21.58 -28.76
N TYR A 424 28.09 -21.32 -27.51
CA TYR A 424 27.97 -19.97 -26.97
C TYR A 424 29.29 -19.47 -26.35
N ILE A 425 30.08 -20.39 -25.79
CA ILE A 425 31.29 -20.04 -25.04
C ILE A 425 32.52 -20.00 -25.94
N ASP A 426 32.60 -20.81 -27.00
CA ASP A 426 33.78 -20.83 -27.89
C ASP A 426 34.13 -19.43 -28.40
N ILE A 427 33.14 -18.65 -28.83
CA ILE A 427 33.35 -17.28 -29.33
C ILE A 427 33.92 -16.37 -28.22
N LEU A 428 33.30 -16.40 -27.04
CA LEU A 428 33.69 -15.55 -25.90
C LEU A 428 35.05 -15.95 -25.30
N TYR A 429 35.33 -17.24 -25.27
CA TYR A 429 36.57 -17.81 -24.72
C TYR A 429 37.77 -17.47 -25.62
N HIS A 430 37.60 -17.56 -26.94
CA HIS A 430 38.63 -17.17 -27.89
C HIS A 430 38.86 -15.66 -27.91
N SER A 431 37.80 -14.84 -27.82
CA SER A 431 37.94 -13.39 -27.75
C SER A 431 38.66 -12.91 -26.48
N ALA A 432 38.54 -13.66 -25.37
CA ALA A 432 39.17 -13.32 -24.10
C ALA A 432 40.66 -13.71 -24.01
N GLY A 433 41.21 -14.40 -25.03
CA GLY A 433 42.62 -14.79 -25.05
C GLY A 433 43.04 -15.79 -23.96
N PHE A 434 42.11 -16.61 -23.47
CA PHE A 434 42.38 -17.55 -22.39
C PHE A 434 43.25 -18.73 -22.84
N ASP A 435 44.37 -18.93 -22.15
CA ASP A 435 45.39 -19.92 -22.48
C ASP A 435 45.26 -21.16 -21.58
N ILE A 436 45.20 -22.36 -22.17
CA ILE A 436 44.93 -23.60 -21.44
C ILE A 436 46.23 -24.09 -20.81
N ARG A 437 46.55 -23.64 -19.61
CA ARG A 437 47.65 -24.22 -18.83
C ARG A 437 47.15 -25.45 -18.07
N HIS A 438 47.89 -26.55 -18.18
CA HIS A 438 47.64 -27.78 -17.44
C HIS A 438 47.99 -27.58 -15.97
N ASP A 439 46.98 -27.53 -15.11
CA ASP A 439 47.13 -27.52 -13.66
C ASP A 439 47.03 -28.96 -13.13
N GLU A 440 47.95 -29.38 -12.28
CA GLU A 440 48.08 -30.76 -11.78
C GLU A 440 46.88 -31.17 -10.88
N ASN A 441 46.19 -30.19 -10.28
CA ASN A 441 44.99 -30.42 -9.45
C ASN A 441 43.66 -30.43 -10.22
N LYS A 442 43.71 -30.29 -11.55
CA LYS A 442 42.53 -30.15 -12.43
C LYS A 442 41.52 -31.30 -12.28
N ALA A 443 41.99 -32.54 -12.09
CA ALA A 443 41.12 -33.71 -11.99
C ALA A 443 40.25 -33.72 -10.72
N ILE A 444 40.80 -33.29 -9.58
CA ILE A 444 40.08 -33.24 -8.30
C ILE A 444 39.02 -32.13 -8.37
N TYR A 445 39.41 -30.95 -8.85
CA TYR A 445 38.52 -29.81 -8.94
C TYR A 445 37.36 -30.03 -9.93
N ILE A 446 37.60 -30.72 -11.07
CA ILE A 446 36.53 -31.12 -11.99
C ILE A 446 35.50 -32.00 -11.28
N LYS A 447 35.94 -32.99 -10.49
CA LYS A 447 35.04 -33.88 -9.76
C LYS A 447 34.19 -33.12 -8.74
N GLU A 448 34.78 -32.17 -8.01
CA GLU A 448 34.05 -31.33 -7.07
C GLU A 448 33.05 -30.41 -7.78
N TRP A 449 33.46 -29.82 -8.91
CA TRP A 449 32.60 -28.94 -9.70
C TRP A 449 31.39 -29.69 -10.28
N GLU A 450 31.59 -30.87 -10.86
CA GLU A 450 30.48 -31.69 -11.37
C GLU A 450 29.56 -32.18 -10.23
N LYS A 451 30.12 -32.51 -9.05
CA LYS A 451 29.32 -32.83 -7.87
C LYS A 451 28.42 -31.66 -7.44
N ASP A 452 28.95 -30.44 -7.45
CA ASP A 452 28.15 -29.24 -7.16
C ASP A 452 27.10 -28.97 -8.25
N TYR A 453 27.43 -29.24 -9.51
CA TYR A 453 26.50 -29.12 -10.63
C TYR A 453 25.33 -30.10 -10.53
N ASP A 454 25.62 -31.38 -10.27
CA ASP A 454 24.60 -32.41 -10.08
C ASP A 454 23.72 -32.09 -8.88
N SER A 455 24.32 -31.60 -7.79
CA SER A 455 23.59 -31.11 -6.62
C SER A 455 22.63 -29.99 -7.02
N LEU A 456 23.10 -28.99 -7.77
CA LEU A 456 22.27 -27.87 -8.26
C LEU A 456 21.11 -28.34 -9.14
N ARG A 457 21.34 -29.29 -10.04
CA ARG A 457 20.34 -29.79 -10.99
C ARG A 457 19.17 -30.49 -10.30
N VAL A 458 19.42 -31.14 -9.17
CA VAL A 458 18.39 -31.83 -8.36
C VAL A 458 17.50 -30.84 -7.60
N LEU A 459 17.96 -29.61 -7.37
CA LEU A 459 17.18 -28.60 -6.66
C LEU A 459 16.07 -28.05 -7.55
N ALA A 460 14.82 -28.45 -7.29
CA ALA A 460 13.61 -27.93 -7.94
C ALA A 460 13.28 -26.47 -7.53
N LEU A 461 14.30 -25.60 -7.48
CA LEU A 461 14.17 -24.20 -7.09
C LEU A 461 13.82 -23.32 -8.31
N PRO A 462 13.11 -22.19 -8.10
CA PRO A 462 12.80 -21.25 -9.17
C PRO A 462 14.09 -20.65 -9.75
N MET A 463 14.40 -21.02 -11.00
CA MET A 463 15.64 -20.67 -11.71
C MET A 463 16.03 -19.19 -11.58
N LYS A 464 15.06 -18.26 -11.58
CA LYS A 464 15.27 -16.79 -11.61
C LYS A 464 16.23 -16.24 -10.53
N PHE A 465 16.37 -16.92 -9.40
CA PHE A 465 17.10 -16.40 -8.24
C PHE A 465 18.54 -16.89 -8.11
N PHE A 466 18.93 -17.97 -8.80
CA PHE A 466 20.28 -18.52 -8.75
C PHE A 466 21.35 -17.54 -9.23
N PRO A 467 22.57 -17.54 -8.64
CA PRO A 467 23.06 -18.41 -7.56
C PRO A 467 22.64 -17.98 -6.14
N PHE A 468 21.70 -17.05 -6.00
CA PHE A 468 21.27 -16.49 -4.72
C PHE A 468 20.02 -17.20 -4.17
N GLN A 469 19.85 -17.14 -2.85
CA GLN A 469 18.62 -17.58 -2.19
C GLN A 469 17.41 -16.72 -2.62
N LYS A 470 16.21 -17.32 -2.62
CA LYS A 470 14.94 -16.72 -3.12
C LYS A 470 14.65 -15.32 -2.52
N HIS A 471 15.10 -15.05 -1.30
CA HIS A 471 14.81 -13.81 -0.57
C HIS A 471 16.04 -13.10 0.00
N GLY A 472 17.25 -13.31 -0.57
CA GLY A 472 18.48 -12.75 -0.01
C GLY A 472 19.52 -12.30 -1.04
N ASN A 473 20.64 -11.80 -0.51
CA ASN A 473 21.89 -11.56 -1.25
C ASN A 473 22.93 -12.64 -0.91
N LEU A 474 22.54 -13.67 -0.15
CA LEU A 474 23.39 -14.81 0.17
C LEU A 474 23.38 -15.82 -0.98
N LEU A 475 24.55 -16.39 -1.25
CA LEU A 475 24.71 -17.50 -2.17
C LEU A 475 24.04 -18.76 -1.60
N ILE A 476 23.61 -19.64 -2.47
CA ILE A 476 23.14 -20.97 -2.08
C ILE A 476 24.36 -21.79 -1.63
N SER A 477 24.39 -22.24 -0.38
CA SER A 477 25.42 -23.14 0.10
C SER A 477 25.09 -24.58 -0.27
N ILE A 478 25.95 -25.23 -1.06
CA ILE A 478 25.87 -26.66 -1.36
C ILE A 478 26.84 -27.38 -0.44
N LYS A 479 26.32 -28.13 0.54
CA LYS A 479 27.09 -29.15 1.27
C LYS A 479 26.28 -30.44 1.28
N ASN A 480 26.87 -31.54 0.81
CA ASN A 480 26.30 -32.89 0.83
C ASN A 480 24.88 -33.03 0.23
N ASN A 481 24.69 -32.59 -1.02
CA ASN A 481 23.44 -32.80 -1.80
C ASN A 481 22.14 -32.30 -1.13
N GLN A 482 22.21 -31.35 -0.19
CA GLN A 482 21.03 -30.73 0.41
C GLN A 482 21.18 -29.19 0.43
N ILE A 483 20.10 -28.48 0.11
CA ILE A 483 20.00 -27.03 0.36
C ILE A 483 20.05 -26.85 1.88
N ILE A 484 21.13 -26.28 2.39
CA ILE A 484 21.17 -25.77 3.76
C ILE A 484 20.47 -24.39 3.76
N GLU A 485 19.15 -24.40 3.70
CA GLU A 485 18.40 -23.66 4.70
C GLU A 485 17.99 -24.73 5.70
N PRO A 486 18.67 -24.87 6.84
CA PRO A 486 18.20 -25.81 7.80
C PRO A 486 17.15 -25.10 8.64
N LYS A 487 15.90 -25.20 8.22
CA LYS A 487 14.90 -25.49 9.24
C LYS A 487 15.28 -26.86 9.80
N GLY A 488 15.73 -26.93 11.05
CA GLY A 488 16.00 -28.20 11.72
C GLY A 488 17.42 -28.76 11.69
N TYR A 489 18.49 -28.01 11.36
CA TYR A 489 19.87 -28.54 11.55
C TYR A 489 20.14 -28.65 13.05
N VAL A 490 20.35 -29.88 13.46
CA VAL A 490 20.82 -30.28 14.79
C VAL A 490 22.26 -30.73 14.63
N ASP A 491 23.17 -30.17 15.42
CA ASP A 491 24.55 -30.65 15.45
C ASP A 491 24.55 -32.14 15.84
N PRO A 492 25.18 -33.04 15.05
CA PRO A 492 25.15 -34.48 15.31
C PRO A 492 25.65 -34.87 16.71
N ARG A 493 26.49 -34.03 17.33
CA ARG A 493 26.98 -34.23 18.70
C ARG A 493 25.89 -34.04 19.75
N ILE A 494 24.89 -33.20 19.46
CA ILE A 494 23.73 -32.98 20.34
C ILE A 494 22.85 -34.24 20.38
N ASN A 495 22.72 -34.96 19.25
CA ASN A 495 22.00 -36.23 19.21
C ASN A 495 22.66 -37.33 20.07
N GLY A 496 23.95 -37.19 20.39
CA GLY A 496 24.69 -38.09 21.29
C GLY A 496 24.51 -37.75 22.77
N ILE A 497 23.96 -36.58 23.09
CA ILE A 497 23.62 -36.17 24.46
C ILE A 497 22.16 -36.56 24.66
N ASN A 498 21.85 -37.40 25.65
CA ASN A 498 20.50 -37.90 25.89
C ASN A 498 19.59 -36.81 26.50
N ILE A 499 19.24 -35.81 25.67
CA ILE A 499 18.36 -34.70 26.03
C ILE A 499 16.93 -35.14 25.77
N ASN A 500 16.11 -35.22 26.81
CA ASN A 500 14.74 -35.72 26.73
C ASN A 500 13.76 -34.65 26.19
N ILE A 501 14.04 -34.10 25.00
CA ILE A 501 13.27 -33.02 24.36
C ILE A 501 12.77 -33.43 22.97
N ASP A 502 11.63 -32.86 22.56
CA ASP A 502 11.12 -33.06 21.19
C ASP A 502 12.17 -32.61 20.17
N SER A 503 12.40 -33.49 19.19
CA SER A 503 13.28 -33.29 18.04
C SER A 503 13.14 -31.94 17.35
N ASN A 504 11.95 -31.34 17.35
CA ASN A 504 11.68 -30.02 16.78
C ASN A 504 12.42 -28.87 17.52
N PHE A 505 12.80 -29.08 18.78
CA PHE A 505 13.50 -28.09 19.60
C PHE A 505 15.02 -28.29 19.64
N LEU A 506 15.52 -29.46 19.21
CA LEU A 506 16.96 -29.74 19.16
C LEU A 506 17.73 -28.74 18.28
N GLN A 507 17.07 -28.17 17.27
CA GLN A 507 17.65 -27.20 16.34
C GLN A 507 18.07 -25.86 16.99
N PHE A 508 17.66 -25.62 18.25
CA PHE A 508 18.01 -24.41 18.99
C PHE A 508 19.24 -24.59 19.86
N PHE A 509 19.69 -25.83 20.09
CA PHE A 509 20.90 -26.09 20.85
C PHE A 509 22.16 -25.99 19.97
N VAL A 510 23.24 -25.53 20.58
CA VAL A 510 24.57 -25.40 19.97
C VAL A 510 25.57 -26.12 20.86
N PHE A 511 26.30 -27.08 20.30
CA PHE A 511 27.37 -27.77 21.03
C PHE A 511 28.64 -26.92 21.07
N MET A 512 29.15 -26.65 22.26
CA MET A 512 30.40 -25.94 22.51
C MET A 512 31.33 -26.80 23.38
N HIS A 513 32.57 -27.00 22.94
CA HIS A 513 33.51 -27.93 23.60
C HIS A 513 33.76 -27.59 25.08
N GLN A 514 33.69 -26.31 25.47
CA GLN A 514 33.67 -25.85 26.86
C GLN A 514 32.93 -24.51 26.94
N ILE A 515 31.89 -24.43 27.76
CA ILE A 515 31.27 -23.17 28.17
C ILE A 515 31.72 -22.92 29.61
N ASP A 516 32.38 -21.79 29.88
CA ASP A 516 32.71 -21.43 31.25
C ASP A 516 31.43 -21.14 32.06
N TYR A 517 31.51 -21.28 33.37
CA TYR A 517 30.34 -21.09 34.24
C TYR A 517 29.71 -19.70 34.07
N VAL A 518 30.52 -18.67 33.80
CA VAL A 518 30.06 -17.30 33.62
C VAL A 518 29.20 -17.16 32.37
N ASN A 519 29.64 -17.66 31.21
CA ASN A 519 28.87 -17.61 29.96
C ASN A 519 27.63 -18.50 30.04
N GLN A 520 27.69 -19.64 30.75
CA GLN A 520 26.53 -20.48 31.00
C GLN A 520 25.47 -19.73 31.82
N GLN A 521 25.88 -19.00 32.88
CA GLN A 521 24.98 -18.16 33.66
C GLN A 521 24.41 -16.99 32.85
N ILE A 522 25.20 -16.36 31.97
CA ILE A 522 24.72 -15.29 31.09
C ILE A 522 23.61 -15.81 30.17
N ILE A 523 23.76 -17.00 29.59
CA ILE A 523 22.73 -17.59 28.73
C ILE A 523 21.47 -17.92 29.54
N ILE A 524 21.62 -18.44 30.76
CA ILE A 524 20.49 -18.70 31.66
C ILE A 524 19.75 -17.40 32.00
N PHE A 525 20.47 -16.34 32.36
CA PHE A 525 19.86 -15.03 32.63
C PHE A 525 19.13 -14.49 31.41
N GLN A 526 19.71 -14.62 30.21
CA GLN A 526 19.02 -14.21 28.98
C GLN A 526 17.75 -15.03 28.72
N LEU A 527 17.73 -16.31 29.07
CA LEU A 527 16.51 -17.14 28.97
C LEU A 527 15.48 -16.77 30.05
N GLU A 528 15.91 -16.41 31.26
CA GLU A 528 15.04 -15.90 32.33
C GLU A 528 14.44 -14.53 31.96
N ASP A 529 15.23 -13.61 31.41
CA ASP A 529 14.78 -12.33 30.87
C ASP A 529 13.71 -12.52 29.76
N LEU A 530 13.81 -13.59 28.96
CA LEU A 530 12.77 -13.92 27.97
C LEU A 530 11.47 -14.39 28.62
N ILE A 531 11.54 -15.15 29.71
CA ILE A 531 10.35 -15.55 30.45
C ILE A 531 9.64 -14.30 30.97
N ASP A 532 10.39 -13.35 31.53
CA ASP A 532 9.85 -12.10 32.03
C ASP A 532 9.24 -11.26 30.89
N SER A 533 9.95 -11.14 29.76
CA SER A 533 9.45 -10.45 28.57
C SER A 533 8.17 -11.07 28.01
N GLU A 534 8.05 -12.40 27.98
CA GLU A 534 6.84 -13.09 27.51
C GLU A 534 5.68 -12.97 28.51
N ASN A 535 5.96 -12.93 29.83
CA ASN A 535 4.95 -12.63 30.85
C ASN A 535 4.42 -11.19 30.72
N GLU A 536 5.31 -10.22 30.47
CA GLU A 536 4.92 -8.83 30.17
C GLU A 536 4.05 -8.75 28.91
N LEU A 537 4.43 -9.46 27.86
CA LEU A 537 3.65 -9.53 26.61
C LEU A 537 2.25 -10.11 26.83
N LEU A 538 2.11 -11.10 27.72
CA LEU A 538 0.80 -11.65 28.09
C LEU A 538 -0.08 -10.59 28.77
N VAL A 539 0.49 -9.76 29.64
CA VAL A 539 -0.20 -8.62 30.25
C VAL A 539 -0.61 -7.60 29.19
N GLU A 540 0.26 -7.31 28.22
CA GLU A 540 -0.08 -6.41 27.10
C GLU A 540 -1.20 -6.97 26.22
N CYS A 541 -1.15 -8.26 25.89
CA CYS A 541 -2.19 -8.93 25.11
C CYS A 541 -3.55 -8.86 25.82
N ARG A 542 -3.57 -8.98 27.16
CA ARG A 542 -4.80 -8.77 27.96
C ARG A 542 -5.28 -7.32 27.87
N LYS A 543 -4.40 -6.34 28.05
CA LYS A 543 -4.75 -4.90 27.93
C LYS A 543 -5.34 -4.56 26.56
N VAL A 544 -4.76 -5.12 25.48
CA VAL A 544 -5.28 -4.94 24.11
C VAL A 544 -6.67 -5.55 23.97
N CYS A 545 -6.87 -6.80 24.43
CA CYS A 545 -8.17 -7.45 24.45
C CYS A 545 -9.22 -6.60 25.19
N ASP A 546 -8.90 -6.15 26.40
CA ASP A 546 -9.80 -5.33 27.22
C ASP A 546 -10.09 -3.97 26.55
N THR A 547 -9.12 -3.37 25.86
CA THR A 547 -9.32 -2.11 25.12
C THR A 547 -10.32 -2.28 23.97
N PHE A 548 -10.24 -3.39 23.23
CA PHE A 548 -11.20 -3.68 22.16
C PHE A 548 -12.60 -4.02 22.70
N ILE A 549 -12.70 -4.70 23.83
CA ILE A 549 -13.97 -5.01 24.51
C ILE A 549 -14.64 -3.73 25.06
N ASN A 550 -13.82 -2.79 25.54
CA ASN A 550 -14.26 -1.56 26.21
C ASN A 550 -14.31 -0.32 25.32
N ALA A 551 -13.93 -0.41 24.03
CA ALA A 551 -14.00 0.70 23.10
C ALA A 551 -15.46 1.21 22.97
N ASN A 552 -15.71 2.41 23.50
CA ASN A 552 -17.02 3.06 23.41
C ASN A 552 -17.29 3.48 21.96
N ILE A 553 -18.18 2.75 21.28
CA ILE A 553 -18.73 3.20 20.00
C ILE A 553 -19.78 4.26 20.32
N SER A 554 -19.61 5.44 19.72
CA SER A 554 -20.42 6.64 19.95
C SER A 554 -21.92 6.33 20.03
N ILE A 555 -22.55 6.75 21.12
CA ILE A 555 -23.98 6.55 21.39
C ILE A 555 -24.79 7.33 20.34
N THR A 556 -25.24 6.65 19.31
CA THR A 556 -26.24 7.17 18.37
C THR A 556 -27.65 6.96 18.93
N LYS A 557 -28.55 7.93 18.76
CA LYS A 557 -29.93 7.90 19.28
C LYS A 557 -30.85 6.84 18.62
N ASN A 558 -30.40 6.12 17.60
CA ASN A 558 -31.23 5.12 16.91
C ASN A 558 -31.20 3.76 17.63
N ARG A 559 -32.36 3.35 18.16
CA ARG A 559 -32.55 2.13 18.97
C ARG A 559 -32.24 0.84 18.20
N GLN A 560 -32.47 0.79 16.89
CA GLN A 560 -32.17 -0.37 16.03
C GLN A 560 -30.65 -0.48 15.76
N TYR A 561 -29.99 0.65 15.52
CA TYR A 561 -28.54 0.69 15.38
C TYR A 561 -27.83 0.26 16.67
N LEU A 562 -28.33 0.68 17.85
CA LEU A 562 -27.81 0.22 19.14
C LEU A 562 -27.91 -1.31 19.32
N GLN A 563 -28.98 -1.94 18.84
CA GLN A 563 -29.13 -3.41 18.92
C GLN A 563 -28.13 -4.14 18.01
N ILE A 564 -27.96 -3.68 16.77
CA ILE A 564 -26.99 -4.24 15.81
C ILE A 564 -25.56 -4.05 16.33
N MET A 565 -25.22 -2.85 16.83
CA MET A 565 -23.92 -2.58 17.42
C MET A 565 -23.65 -3.41 18.68
N ASN A 566 -24.68 -3.73 19.48
CA ASN A 566 -24.54 -4.63 20.62
C ASN A 566 -24.27 -6.08 20.20
N VAL A 567 -24.83 -6.55 19.07
CA VAL A 567 -24.53 -7.87 18.50
C VAL A 567 -23.09 -7.91 18.00
N TYR A 568 -22.67 -6.91 17.21
CA TYR A 568 -21.28 -6.80 16.78
C TYR A 568 -20.32 -6.71 17.97
N ARG A 569 -20.66 -5.98 19.03
CA ARG A 569 -19.86 -5.91 20.25
C ARG A 569 -19.69 -7.28 20.89
N LYS A 570 -20.77 -8.05 21.06
CA LYS A 570 -20.70 -9.42 21.63
C LYS A 570 -19.83 -10.35 20.77
N LEU A 571 -19.95 -10.26 19.44
CA LEU A 571 -19.16 -11.06 18.51
C LEU A 571 -17.68 -10.66 18.52
N ILE A 572 -17.38 -9.36 18.51
CA ILE A 572 -16.01 -8.85 18.63
C ILE A 572 -15.41 -9.30 19.96
N SER A 573 -16.11 -9.11 21.09
CA SER A 573 -15.64 -9.58 22.40
C SER A 573 -15.38 -11.09 22.43
N SER A 574 -16.24 -11.90 21.81
CA SER A 574 -16.04 -13.35 21.73
C SER A 574 -14.80 -13.72 20.89
N VAL A 575 -14.54 -12.99 19.80
CA VAL A 575 -13.36 -13.22 18.95
C VAL A 575 -12.08 -12.74 19.64
N GLU A 576 -12.10 -11.60 20.33
CA GLU A 576 -10.94 -11.11 21.10
C GLU A 576 -10.56 -12.06 22.24
N GLU A 577 -11.53 -12.57 23.01
CA GLU A 577 -11.24 -13.55 24.06
C GLU A 577 -10.66 -14.85 23.48
N LYS A 578 -11.10 -15.27 22.28
CA LYS A 578 -10.50 -16.41 21.58
C LYS A 578 -9.08 -16.14 21.08
N ILE A 579 -8.80 -14.92 20.60
CA ILE A 579 -7.46 -14.50 20.22
C ILE A 579 -6.55 -14.49 21.45
N PHE A 580 -7.02 -13.91 22.56
CA PHE A 580 -6.28 -13.85 23.81
C PHE A 580 -6.01 -15.25 24.36
N ALA A 581 -7.01 -16.15 24.39
CA ALA A 581 -6.83 -17.52 24.83
C ALA A 581 -5.80 -18.29 23.98
N PHE A 582 -5.80 -18.06 22.66
CA PHE A 582 -4.80 -18.63 21.76
C PHE A 582 -3.39 -18.08 22.06
N GLN A 583 -3.25 -16.76 22.17
CA GLN A 583 -1.97 -16.11 22.45
C GLN A 583 -1.42 -16.53 23.81
N LYS A 584 -2.27 -16.59 24.84
CA LYS A 584 -1.92 -17.08 26.17
C LYS A 584 -1.41 -18.51 26.10
N LYS A 585 -2.12 -19.42 25.41
CA LYS A 585 -1.69 -20.81 25.25
C LYS A 585 -0.30 -20.91 24.59
N GLN A 586 -0.04 -20.14 23.53
CA GLN A 586 1.25 -20.13 22.84
C GLN A 586 2.39 -19.56 23.71
N ILE A 587 2.11 -18.50 24.46
CA ILE A 587 3.07 -17.90 25.41
C ILE A 587 3.39 -18.90 26.53
N ASP A 588 2.38 -19.54 27.12
CA ASP A 588 2.55 -20.55 28.17
C ASP A 588 3.36 -21.76 27.67
N GLU A 589 3.10 -22.22 26.44
CA GLU A 589 3.88 -23.27 25.79
C GLU A 589 5.34 -22.85 25.56
N TYR A 590 5.57 -21.61 25.12
CA TYR A 590 6.92 -21.08 24.90
C TYR A 590 7.70 -20.96 26.21
N ILE A 591 7.11 -20.38 27.26
CA ILE A 591 7.70 -20.28 28.60
C ILE A 591 8.05 -21.68 29.13
N LYS A 592 7.18 -22.67 28.92
CA LYS A 592 7.45 -24.06 29.32
C LYS A 592 8.68 -24.62 28.61
N VAL A 593 8.86 -24.37 27.31
CA VAL A 593 10.04 -24.78 26.54
C VAL A 593 11.30 -24.06 27.04
N ILE A 594 11.24 -22.76 27.31
CA ILE A 594 12.38 -22.00 27.83
C ILE A 594 12.83 -22.53 29.20
N LYS A 595 11.89 -22.80 30.12
CA LYS A 595 12.20 -23.41 31.43
C LYS A 595 12.89 -24.75 31.28
N TYR A 596 12.46 -25.54 30.30
CA TYR A 596 13.11 -26.82 29.99
C TYR A 596 14.52 -26.63 29.40
N PHE A 597 14.73 -25.62 28.55
CA PHE A 597 16.07 -25.29 28.02
C PHE A 597 17.04 -24.87 29.14
N ILE A 598 16.56 -24.09 30.12
CA ILE A 598 17.34 -23.73 31.31
C ILE A 598 17.77 -25.00 32.07
N GLU A 599 16.87 -25.96 32.25
CA GLU A 599 17.18 -27.24 32.90
C GLU A 599 18.23 -28.05 32.11
N VAL A 600 18.09 -28.12 30.79
CA VAL A 600 19.06 -28.81 29.91
C VAL A 600 20.43 -28.15 29.96
N ILE A 601 20.51 -26.82 29.86
CA ILE A 601 21.79 -26.09 29.97
C ILE A 601 22.42 -26.31 31.34
N ARG A 602 21.64 -26.30 32.43
CA ARG A 602 22.17 -26.56 33.79
C ARG A 602 22.78 -27.95 33.93
N ASN A 603 22.19 -28.95 33.26
CA ASN A 603 22.63 -30.35 33.32
C ASN A 603 23.75 -30.71 32.33
N HIS A 604 23.91 -29.93 31.25
CA HIS A 604 24.87 -30.20 30.17
C HIS A 604 25.73 -28.98 29.86
N LYS A 605 26.97 -29.00 30.34
CA LYS A 605 27.92 -27.88 30.21
C LYS A 605 28.45 -27.68 28.79
N GLU A 606 28.24 -28.67 27.91
CA GLU A 606 28.62 -28.59 26.51
C GLU A 606 27.54 -27.95 25.63
N LEU A 607 26.40 -27.54 26.19
CA LEU A 607 25.26 -27.03 25.44
C LEU A 607 24.99 -25.55 25.68
N SER A 608 24.82 -24.82 24.58
CA SER A 608 24.31 -23.45 24.51
C SER A 608 22.99 -23.41 23.74
N VAL A 609 22.26 -22.30 23.79
CA VAL A 609 21.00 -22.08 23.04
C VAL A 609 21.14 -20.86 22.14
N ASP A 610 20.75 -21.01 20.87
CA ASP A 610 20.58 -19.89 19.94
C ASP A 610 19.24 -19.18 20.22
N ILE A 611 19.29 -18.24 21.15
CA ILE A 611 18.14 -17.46 21.62
C ILE A 611 17.44 -16.72 20.47
N LYS A 612 18.20 -16.14 19.54
CA LYS A 612 17.62 -15.35 18.43
C LYS A 612 16.85 -16.23 17.46
N LYS A 613 17.40 -17.42 17.15
CA LYS A 613 16.73 -18.40 16.30
C LYS A 613 15.46 -18.94 16.97
N MET A 614 15.52 -19.18 18.28
CA MET A 614 14.36 -19.58 19.09
C MET A 614 13.27 -18.51 19.07
N GLN A 615 13.58 -17.27 19.42
CA GLN A 615 12.64 -16.14 19.38
C GLN A 615 11.97 -16.01 18.01
N SER A 616 12.76 -16.02 16.93
CA SER A 616 12.21 -15.90 15.57
C SER A 616 11.30 -17.07 15.20
N TYR A 617 11.57 -18.28 15.69
CA TYR A 617 10.73 -19.45 15.47
C TYR A 617 9.39 -19.31 16.20
N PHE A 618 9.41 -19.00 17.50
CA PHE A 618 8.20 -18.88 18.29
C PHE A 618 7.34 -17.66 17.91
N GLU A 619 7.96 -16.54 17.53
CA GLU A 619 7.24 -15.40 16.95
C GLU A 619 6.50 -15.79 15.66
N LYS A 620 7.13 -16.61 14.84
CA LYS A 620 6.54 -17.10 13.60
C LYS A 620 5.40 -18.06 13.88
N GLU A 621 5.56 -19.06 14.73
CA GLU A 621 4.48 -19.97 15.13
C GLU A 621 3.28 -19.19 15.72
N ARG A 622 3.57 -18.23 16.61
CA ARG A 622 2.56 -17.36 17.24
C ARG A 622 1.74 -16.55 16.22
N MET A 623 2.38 -16.03 15.17
CA MET A 623 1.76 -15.09 14.22
C MET A 623 1.28 -15.74 12.91
N SER A 624 1.76 -16.94 12.59
CA SER A 624 1.50 -17.62 11.31
C SER A 624 0.68 -18.90 11.43
N SER A 625 0.24 -19.26 12.63
CA SER A 625 -0.70 -20.36 12.80
C SER A 625 -1.99 -20.06 12.03
N GLY A 626 -2.51 -21.07 11.33
CA GLY A 626 -3.78 -20.94 10.58
C GLY A 626 -4.92 -20.48 11.49
N GLN A 627 -4.93 -20.94 12.75
CA GLN A 627 -5.93 -20.57 13.74
C GLN A 627 -5.86 -19.08 14.13
N TYR A 628 -4.66 -18.52 14.34
CA TYR A 628 -4.50 -17.09 14.63
C TYR A 628 -4.87 -16.22 13.43
N ILE A 629 -4.47 -16.60 12.22
CA ILE A 629 -4.82 -15.89 10.98
C ILE A 629 -6.34 -15.87 10.79
N LEU A 630 -7.01 -17.01 10.98
CA LEU A 630 -8.48 -17.11 10.93
C LEU A 630 -9.14 -16.18 11.94
N LEU A 631 -8.72 -16.18 13.20
CA LEU A 631 -9.28 -15.32 14.24
C LEU A 631 -9.01 -13.83 13.98
N ARG A 632 -7.81 -13.48 13.52
CA ARG A 632 -7.43 -12.10 13.15
C ARG A 632 -8.23 -11.59 11.97
N ASN A 633 -8.43 -12.41 10.94
CA ASN A 633 -9.26 -12.06 9.79
C ASN A 633 -10.71 -11.89 10.21
N LYS A 634 -11.23 -12.79 11.06
CA LYS A 634 -12.58 -12.67 11.63
C LYS A 634 -12.76 -11.37 12.41
N ARG A 635 -11.77 -10.96 13.22
CA ARG A 635 -11.75 -9.65 13.90
C ARG A 635 -11.79 -8.48 12.92
N LEU A 636 -10.91 -8.46 11.92
CA LEU A 636 -10.83 -7.38 10.94
C LEU A 636 -12.14 -7.23 10.17
N THR A 637 -12.75 -8.35 9.78
CA THR A 637 -14.07 -8.35 9.14
C THR A 637 -15.13 -7.74 10.05
N LEU A 638 -15.24 -8.17 11.31
CA LEU A 638 -16.21 -7.60 12.26
C LEU A 638 -15.98 -6.11 12.53
N TRP A 639 -14.72 -5.68 12.62
CA TRP A 639 -14.36 -4.27 12.83
C TRP A 639 -14.64 -3.40 11.60
N HIS A 640 -14.41 -3.92 10.39
CA HIS A 640 -14.78 -3.22 9.16
C HIS A 640 -16.29 -3.10 9.01
N LEU A 641 -17.06 -4.14 9.38
CA LEU A 641 -18.52 -4.10 9.40
C LEU A 641 -19.05 -3.08 10.41
N SER A 642 -18.43 -2.97 11.59
CA SER A 642 -18.83 -1.98 12.60
C SER A 642 -18.53 -0.52 12.20
N ASN A 643 -17.52 -0.28 11.34
CA ASN A 643 -17.07 1.07 10.98
C ASN A 643 -17.52 1.56 9.60
N LYS A 644 -17.86 0.68 8.65
CA LYS A 644 -18.32 1.06 7.30
C LYS A 644 -19.79 1.42 7.19
N GLN A 645 -20.60 1.24 8.24
CA GLN A 645 -21.99 1.70 8.26
C GLN A 645 -22.10 3.22 8.50
N SER A 646 -21.53 4.03 7.61
CA SER A 646 -21.91 5.44 7.49
C SER A 646 -23.19 5.55 6.67
N MET A 647 -24.27 6.08 7.28
CA MET A 647 -25.55 6.63 6.77
C MET A 647 -25.91 6.64 5.26
N ASN A 648 -24.96 6.67 4.32
CA ASN A 648 -25.22 6.73 2.87
C ASN A 648 -25.75 5.43 2.25
N MET A 649 -25.55 4.27 2.89
CA MET A 649 -25.90 2.98 2.31
C MET A 649 -27.36 2.58 2.59
N LEU A 650 -27.86 2.81 3.80
CA LEU A 650 -29.27 2.57 4.16
C LEU A 650 -30.21 3.45 3.32
N ASN A 651 -29.80 4.69 3.03
CA ASN A 651 -30.57 5.62 2.20
C ASN A 651 -30.64 5.19 0.73
N LYS A 652 -29.62 4.48 0.20
CA LYS A 652 -29.61 3.97 -1.18
C LYS A 652 -30.40 2.67 -1.34
N ILE A 653 -30.29 1.78 -0.36
CA ILE A 653 -31.13 0.57 -0.24
C ILE A 653 -32.59 1.03 -0.18
N ASN A 654 -32.96 1.90 0.76
CA ASN A 654 -34.33 2.42 0.87
C ASN A 654 -34.81 3.14 -0.40
N SER A 655 -33.94 3.86 -1.13
CA SER A 655 -34.34 4.51 -2.39
C SER A 655 -34.65 3.55 -3.55
N TYR A 656 -34.12 2.32 -3.53
CA TYR A 656 -34.48 1.28 -4.49
C TYR A 656 -35.75 0.52 -4.05
N PHE A 657 -36.00 0.44 -2.74
CA PHE A 657 -37.16 -0.24 -2.15
C PHE A 657 -38.44 0.60 -2.08
N ASP A 658 -38.36 1.93 -2.25
CA ASP A 658 -39.55 2.78 -2.40
C ASP A 658 -40.28 2.60 -3.75
N ILE A 659 -39.70 1.84 -4.70
CA ILE A 659 -40.36 1.49 -5.96
C ILE A 659 -41.22 0.24 -5.75
N ARG A 660 -42.53 0.47 -5.58
CA ARG A 660 -43.61 -0.53 -5.49
C ARG A 660 -43.77 -1.40 -6.76
N LEU A 661 -42.76 -2.18 -7.14
CA LEU A 661 -42.82 -3.05 -8.34
C LEU A 661 -42.43 -4.53 -8.13
N PHE A 662 -42.12 -4.97 -6.91
CA PHE A 662 -41.80 -6.38 -6.66
C PHE A 662 -43.04 -7.19 -6.24
N ASP A 663 -44.01 -7.30 -7.15
CA ASP A 663 -45.12 -8.27 -7.07
C ASP A 663 -44.85 -9.50 -7.96
N ARG A 664 -43.62 -9.66 -8.46
CA ARG A 664 -43.19 -10.80 -9.29
C ARG A 664 -42.32 -11.75 -8.47
N ASN A 665 -42.68 -13.04 -8.44
CA ASN A 665 -42.02 -14.10 -7.68
C ASN A 665 -40.53 -14.35 -8.02
N ASN A 666 -39.97 -13.67 -9.04
CA ASN A 666 -38.57 -13.83 -9.48
C ASN A 666 -37.83 -12.49 -9.47
N PRO A 667 -36.63 -12.40 -8.85
CA PRO A 667 -35.85 -11.17 -8.84
C PRO A 667 -35.30 -10.90 -10.25
N GLU A 668 -35.33 -9.63 -10.67
CA GLU A 668 -34.65 -9.19 -11.89
C GLU A 668 -33.15 -9.48 -11.82
N PRO A 669 -32.49 -9.85 -12.94
CA PRO A 669 -31.02 -9.99 -13.02
C PRO A 669 -30.24 -8.73 -12.60
N SER A 670 -30.90 -7.56 -12.57
CA SER A 670 -30.36 -6.30 -12.07
C SER A 670 -30.05 -6.39 -10.56
N PHE A 671 -30.92 -7.04 -9.78
CA PHE A 671 -30.73 -7.28 -8.34
C PHE A 671 -29.52 -8.17 -8.06
N ASP A 672 -29.30 -9.19 -8.89
CA ASP A 672 -28.16 -10.12 -8.77
C ASP A 672 -26.82 -9.38 -8.86
N ARG A 673 -26.67 -8.39 -9.76
CA ARG A 673 -25.45 -7.59 -9.88
C ARG A 673 -25.18 -6.72 -8.64
N TYR A 674 -26.21 -6.14 -8.05
CA TYR A 674 -26.07 -5.37 -6.82
C TYR A 674 -25.80 -6.26 -5.61
N PHE A 675 -26.45 -7.42 -5.54
CA PHE A 675 -26.24 -8.42 -4.50
C PHE A 675 -24.80 -8.99 -4.53
N LEU A 676 -24.27 -9.28 -5.72
CA LEU A 676 -22.87 -9.67 -5.92
C LEU A 676 -21.87 -8.58 -5.53
N HIS A 677 -22.24 -7.31 -5.67
CA HIS A 677 -21.40 -6.20 -5.22
C HIS A 677 -21.45 -6.00 -3.69
N PHE A 678 -22.58 -6.38 -3.06
CA PHE A 678 -22.82 -6.35 -1.61
C PHE A 678 -22.15 -7.51 -0.86
N GLN A 679 -22.07 -8.69 -1.48
CA GLN A 679 -21.37 -9.87 -0.94
C GLN A 679 -19.86 -9.81 -1.26
N ASN A 680 -19.02 -10.02 -0.25
CA ASN A 680 -17.59 -10.27 -0.52
C ASN A 680 -17.47 -11.56 -1.35
N LEU A 681 -16.82 -11.46 -2.52
CA LEU A 681 -16.55 -12.60 -3.42
C LEU A 681 -15.97 -13.80 -2.65
N ASP A 682 -15.11 -13.55 -1.65
CA ASP A 682 -14.52 -14.57 -0.78
C ASP A 682 -15.55 -15.49 -0.08
N LYS A 683 -16.76 -15.01 0.27
CA LYS A 683 -17.79 -15.85 0.90
C LYS A 683 -18.50 -16.74 -0.11
N ILE A 684 -18.66 -16.24 -1.34
CA ILE A 684 -19.25 -16.99 -2.46
C ILE A 684 -18.25 -18.06 -2.92
N GLU A 685 -16.94 -17.75 -2.95
CA GLU A 685 -15.88 -18.72 -3.22
C GLU A 685 -15.85 -19.87 -2.22
N VAL A 686 -16.03 -19.62 -0.92
CA VAL A 686 -16.12 -20.71 0.09
C VAL A 686 -17.34 -21.60 -0.13
N LEU A 687 -18.50 -21.01 -0.44
CA LEU A 687 -19.72 -21.77 -0.75
C LEU A 687 -19.57 -22.57 -2.05
N ALA A 688 -18.92 -21.98 -3.05
CA ALA A 688 -18.59 -22.65 -4.31
C ALA A 688 -17.59 -23.80 -4.08
N ASP A 689 -16.51 -23.59 -3.33
CA ASP A 689 -15.50 -24.61 -3.02
C ASP A 689 -16.11 -25.82 -2.31
N LEU A 690 -17.06 -25.59 -1.38
CA LEU A 690 -17.78 -26.67 -0.71
C LEU A 690 -18.62 -27.50 -1.68
N LEU A 691 -19.25 -26.86 -2.67
CA LEU A 691 -20.03 -27.54 -3.69
C LEU A 691 -19.17 -28.22 -4.76
N SER A 692 -18.02 -27.65 -5.13
CA SER A 692 -17.13 -28.24 -6.15
C SER A 692 -16.40 -29.49 -5.64
N ASN A 693 -16.19 -29.61 -4.33
CA ASN A 693 -15.55 -30.77 -3.70
C ASN A 693 -16.54 -31.91 -3.39
N ASN A 694 -17.82 -31.80 -3.79
CA ASN A 694 -18.85 -32.82 -3.57
C ASN A 694 -18.72 -33.99 -4.54
N ASP A 695 -17.69 -34.82 -4.35
CA ASP A 695 -17.73 -36.21 -4.79
C ASP A 695 -18.58 -37.02 -3.79
N ARG A 696 -19.90 -36.98 -3.96
CA ARG A 696 -20.91 -37.96 -3.46
C ARG A 696 -21.08 -38.19 -1.94
N ASN A 697 -20.43 -37.44 -1.06
CA ASN A 697 -20.68 -37.57 0.39
C ASN A 697 -21.85 -36.68 0.84
N ASN A 698 -22.85 -37.26 1.51
CA ASN A 698 -24.01 -36.52 2.03
C ASN A 698 -23.62 -35.46 3.08
N ASP A 699 -22.53 -35.67 3.83
CA ASP A 699 -22.11 -34.78 4.92
C ASP A 699 -21.70 -33.37 4.44
N SER A 700 -21.11 -33.25 3.25
CA SER A 700 -20.71 -31.95 2.68
C SER A 700 -21.88 -31.18 2.09
N LEU A 701 -22.96 -31.88 1.73
CA LEU A 701 -24.22 -31.29 1.32
C LEU A 701 -24.96 -30.63 2.48
N ASP A 702 -25.06 -31.34 3.60
CA ASP A 702 -25.68 -30.83 4.82
C ASP A 702 -24.92 -29.62 5.34
N LEU A 703 -23.59 -29.67 5.31
CA LEU A 703 -22.74 -28.53 5.66
C LEU A 703 -22.95 -27.34 4.73
N PHE A 704 -23.08 -27.58 3.42
CA PHE A 704 -23.37 -26.51 2.47
C PHE A 704 -24.74 -25.86 2.76
N LEU A 705 -25.78 -26.66 2.95
CA LEU A 705 -27.13 -26.18 3.24
C LEU A 705 -27.17 -25.37 4.54
N ASP A 706 -26.51 -25.85 5.59
CA ASP A 706 -26.39 -25.13 6.86
C ASP A 706 -25.73 -23.76 6.67
N ILE A 707 -24.59 -23.70 5.96
CA ILE A 707 -23.88 -22.44 5.73
C ILE A 707 -24.70 -21.51 4.81
N PHE A 708 -25.35 -22.07 3.79
CA PHE A 708 -26.21 -21.33 2.86
C PHE A 708 -27.40 -20.70 3.60
N TYR A 709 -28.15 -21.47 4.39
CA TYR A 709 -29.29 -20.96 5.16
C TYR A 709 -28.87 -20.00 6.27
N GLN A 710 -27.75 -20.23 6.95
CA GLN A 710 -27.18 -19.27 7.90
C GLN A 710 -26.80 -17.95 7.21
N THR A 711 -26.27 -18.02 6.00
CA THR A 711 -25.90 -16.84 5.22
C THR A 711 -27.14 -16.06 4.79
N VAL A 712 -28.15 -16.73 4.24
CA VAL A 712 -29.46 -16.14 3.90
C VAL A 712 -30.10 -15.49 5.13
N LYS A 713 -30.13 -16.20 6.26
CA LYS A 713 -30.70 -15.71 7.50
C LYS A 713 -29.96 -14.49 8.03
N SER A 714 -28.63 -14.49 8.00
CA SER A 714 -27.82 -13.33 8.37
C SER A 714 -28.16 -12.10 7.53
N ILE A 715 -28.31 -12.26 6.20
CA ILE A 715 -28.66 -11.17 5.30
C ILE A 715 -30.10 -10.69 5.55
N ALA A 716 -31.03 -11.63 5.75
CA ALA A 716 -32.43 -11.35 6.03
C ALA A 716 -32.61 -10.57 7.35
N ASP A 717 -31.90 -11.01 8.39
CA ASP A 717 -31.91 -10.38 9.72
C ASP A 717 -31.27 -8.98 9.67
N GLU A 718 -30.17 -8.81 8.92
CA GLU A 718 -29.51 -7.51 8.71
C GLU A 718 -30.40 -6.51 7.94
N ALA A 719 -31.20 -7.00 6.99
CA ALA A 719 -32.06 -6.16 6.15
C ALA A 719 -33.47 -5.95 6.72
N SER A 720 -33.83 -6.58 7.85
CA SER A 720 -35.22 -6.64 8.35
C SER A 720 -36.20 -7.10 7.27
N ALA A 721 -35.79 -8.14 6.54
CA ALA A 721 -36.43 -8.65 5.33
C ALA A 721 -37.86 -9.15 5.56
N SER A 722 -38.79 -8.85 4.65
CA SER A 722 -40.03 -9.62 4.53
C SER A 722 -39.74 -11.03 3.99
N GLN A 723 -40.65 -11.99 4.21
CA GLN A 723 -40.49 -13.37 3.71
C GLN A 723 -40.29 -13.42 2.17
N ILE A 724 -40.94 -12.52 1.44
CA ILE A 724 -40.77 -12.38 -0.02
C ILE A 724 -39.33 -11.98 -0.34
N PHE A 725 -38.75 -11.07 0.44
CA PHE A 725 -37.36 -10.64 0.26
C PHE A 725 -36.35 -11.73 0.60
N ILE A 726 -36.64 -12.58 1.59
CA ILE A 726 -35.82 -13.77 1.91
C ILE A 726 -35.74 -14.71 0.70
N ASN A 727 -36.86 -14.96 0.04
CA ASN A 727 -36.90 -15.81 -1.16
C ASN A 727 -36.07 -15.21 -2.31
N HIS A 728 -36.09 -13.88 -2.50
CA HIS A 728 -35.24 -13.22 -3.48
C HIS A 728 -33.75 -13.32 -3.15
N ILE A 729 -33.37 -13.15 -1.88
CA ILE A 729 -31.99 -13.32 -1.40
C ILE A 729 -31.50 -14.75 -1.67
N GLN A 730 -32.33 -15.75 -1.35
CA GLN A 730 -32.01 -17.16 -1.59
C GLN A 730 -31.73 -17.43 -3.07
N LYS A 731 -32.64 -17.01 -3.96
CA LYS A 731 -32.49 -17.17 -5.41
C LYS A 731 -31.23 -16.49 -5.93
N SER A 732 -30.97 -15.27 -5.50
CA SER A 732 -29.81 -14.47 -5.94
C SER A 732 -28.48 -15.09 -5.47
N LEU A 733 -28.44 -15.60 -4.23
CA LEU A 733 -27.27 -16.26 -3.68
C LEU A 733 -26.99 -17.60 -4.38
N LEU A 734 -28.04 -18.39 -4.68
CA LEU A 734 -27.88 -19.62 -5.45
C LEU A 734 -27.35 -19.34 -6.85
N ARG A 735 -27.89 -18.35 -7.55
CA ARG A 735 -27.37 -17.91 -8.85
C ARG A 735 -25.90 -17.51 -8.78
N ALA A 736 -25.53 -16.72 -7.77
CA ALA A 736 -24.15 -16.30 -7.56
C ALA A 736 -23.20 -17.49 -7.40
N VAL A 737 -23.56 -18.45 -6.54
CA VAL A 737 -22.77 -19.65 -6.25
C VAL A 737 -22.63 -20.54 -7.48
N PHE A 738 -23.72 -20.82 -8.20
CA PHE A 738 -23.65 -21.64 -9.42
C PHE A 738 -22.94 -20.94 -10.58
N ASN A 739 -23.06 -19.62 -10.71
CA ASN A 739 -22.27 -18.86 -11.67
C ASN A 739 -20.77 -18.93 -11.38
N SER A 740 -20.35 -18.93 -10.11
CA SER A 740 -18.93 -19.11 -9.75
C SER A 740 -18.42 -20.53 -9.96
N LEU A 741 -19.29 -21.53 -9.84
CA LEU A 741 -18.98 -22.94 -10.09
C LEU A 741 -18.91 -23.32 -11.57
N TYR A 742 -19.54 -22.51 -12.43
CA TYR A 742 -19.65 -22.79 -13.85
C TYR A 742 -18.30 -22.64 -14.54
N THR A 743 -17.60 -23.77 -14.73
CA THR A 743 -16.33 -23.87 -15.46
C THR A 743 -16.49 -24.73 -16.71
N PHE A 744 -15.54 -24.67 -17.65
CA PHE A 744 -15.52 -25.48 -18.88
C PHE A 744 -15.60 -27.00 -18.63
N GLY A 745 -15.32 -27.48 -17.41
CA GLY A 745 -15.38 -28.90 -17.03
C GLY A 745 -16.67 -29.35 -16.33
N SER A 746 -17.68 -28.50 -16.20
CA SER A 746 -18.95 -28.86 -15.53
C SER A 746 -19.80 -29.84 -16.36
N TYR A 747 -20.72 -30.57 -15.70
CA TYR A 747 -21.73 -31.42 -16.39
C TYR A 747 -22.57 -30.62 -17.41
N LEU A 748 -22.85 -29.35 -17.11
CA LEU A 748 -23.50 -28.43 -18.05
C LEU A 748 -22.65 -28.15 -19.30
N ASN A 749 -21.33 -28.41 -19.28
CA ASN A 749 -20.43 -28.26 -20.42
C ASN A 749 -19.93 -29.59 -20.99
N SER A 750 -20.36 -30.72 -20.43
CA SER A 750 -20.03 -32.05 -20.95
C SER A 750 -20.91 -32.39 -22.15
N TYR A 751 -20.46 -32.04 -23.35
CA TYR A 751 -21.05 -32.50 -24.61
C TYR A 751 -20.68 -33.97 -24.85
N ASN A 752 -21.36 -34.89 -24.19
CA ASN A 752 -21.13 -36.32 -24.37
C ASN A 752 -21.75 -36.82 -25.69
N ASN A 753 -21.26 -37.97 -26.19
CA ASN A 753 -21.76 -38.60 -27.41
C ASN A 753 -23.28 -38.88 -27.34
N GLU A 754 -23.81 -39.11 -26.14
CA GLU A 754 -25.25 -39.32 -25.90
C GLU A 754 -26.07 -38.08 -26.23
N SER A 755 -25.64 -36.88 -25.83
CA SER A 755 -26.32 -35.61 -26.18
C SER A 755 -26.31 -35.37 -27.69
N LEU A 756 -25.18 -35.67 -28.35
CA LEU A 756 -25.07 -35.56 -29.81
C LEU A 756 -25.99 -36.54 -30.53
N ASN A 757 -26.05 -37.79 -30.07
CA ASN A 757 -26.95 -38.80 -30.61
C ASN A 757 -28.41 -38.41 -30.37
N PHE A 758 -28.74 -37.92 -29.17
CA PHE A 758 -30.06 -37.41 -28.84
C PHE A 758 -30.48 -36.31 -29.81
N CYS A 759 -29.65 -35.27 -30.00
CA CYS A 759 -29.95 -34.14 -30.88
C CYS A 759 -30.13 -34.56 -32.35
N LYS A 760 -29.31 -35.50 -32.84
CA LYS A 760 -29.45 -36.02 -34.21
C LYS A 760 -30.77 -36.74 -34.38
N SER A 761 -31.07 -37.69 -33.48
CA SER A 761 -32.26 -38.51 -33.59
C SER A 761 -33.55 -37.71 -33.34
N SER A 762 -33.53 -36.76 -32.40
CA SER A 762 -34.66 -35.88 -32.11
C SER A 762 -35.02 -34.98 -33.30
N SER A 763 -34.01 -34.40 -33.97
CA SER A 763 -34.24 -33.56 -35.16
C SER A 763 -34.92 -34.30 -36.31
N ILE A 764 -34.55 -35.57 -36.52
CA ILE A 764 -35.17 -36.43 -37.55
C ILE A 764 -36.63 -36.72 -37.19
N ILE A 765 -36.93 -37.01 -35.93
CA ILE A 765 -38.30 -37.27 -35.49
C ILE A 765 -39.15 -36.01 -35.60
N ALA A 766 -38.65 -34.88 -35.12
CA ALA A 766 -39.41 -33.63 -35.12
C ALA A 766 -39.75 -33.11 -36.54
N GLN A 767 -38.94 -33.44 -37.54
CA GLN A 767 -39.20 -33.11 -38.95
C GLN A 767 -40.21 -34.04 -39.62
N ASN A 768 -40.45 -35.23 -39.07
CA ASN A 768 -41.30 -36.26 -39.68
C ASN A 768 -42.60 -36.55 -38.90
N GLU A 769 -42.69 -36.16 -37.63
CA GLU A 769 -43.89 -36.33 -36.81
C GLU A 769 -44.72 -35.03 -36.75
N VAL A 770 -46.04 -35.17 -36.82
CA VAL A 770 -47.01 -34.07 -36.67
C VAL A 770 -47.55 -34.01 -35.24
N ILE A 771 -48.00 -32.84 -34.79
CA ILE A 771 -48.45 -32.62 -33.40
C ILE A 771 -49.61 -33.57 -33.03
N GLY A 772 -50.50 -33.88 -33.99
CA GLY A 772 -51.59 -34.84 -33.77
C GLY A 772 -51.13 -36.23 -33.31
N ASN A 773 -49.93 -36.65 -33.71
CA ASN A 773 -49.38 -37.97 -33.39
C ASN A 773 -48.82 -38.07 -31.96
N ILE A 774 -48.66 -36.95 -31.25
CA ILE A 774 -48.20 -36.94 -29.85
C ILE A 774 -49.29 -37.55 -28.91
N GLY A 775 -50.53 -37.67 -29.39
CA GLY A 775 -51.63 -38.30 -28.67
C GLY A 775 -52.23 -37.42 -27.58
N ILE A 776 -52.30 -36.11 -27.81
CA ILE A 776 -53.04 -35.16 -26.97
C ILE A 776 -54.52 -35.19 -27.44
N PRO A 777 -55.46 -35.74 -26.65
CA PRO A 777 -56.86 -35.80 -27.04
C PRO A 777 -57.49 -34.40 -27.03
N ASN A 778 -58.41 -34.14 -27.97
CA ASN A 778 -59.08 -32.85 -28.19
C ASN A 778 -58.14 -31.69 -28.61
N LEU A 779 -56.99 -32.01 -29.22
CA LEU A 779 -56.18 -31.00 -29.91
C LEU A 779 -57.01 -30.40 -31.07
N ASN A 780 -57.02 -29.08 -31.19
CA ASN A 780 -57.74 -28.39 -32.27
C ASN A 780 -57.29 -28.95 -33.64
N ASP A 781 -58.24 -29.16 -34.56
CA ASP A 781 -57.99 -29.79 -35.86
C ASP A 781 -56.89 -29.05 -36.65
N GLU A 782 -56.75 -27.74 -36.41
CA GLU A 782 -55.73 -26.86 -36.98
C GLU A 782 -54.29 -27.32 -36.68
N PHE A 783 -54.05 -27.99 -35.55
CA PHE A 783 -52.71 -28.44 -35.16
C PHE A 783 -52.41 -29.89 -35.57
N GLN A 784 -53.40 -30.70 -35.93
CA GLN A 784 -53.23 -32.15 -36.11
C GLN A 784 -52.21 -32.51 -37.20
N ASN A 785 -52.13 -31.69 -38.26
CA ASN A 785 -51.26 -31.93 -39.42
C ASN A 785 -49.99 -31.06 -39.43
N ILE A 786 -49.75 -30.25 -38.39
CA ILE A 786 -48.56 -29.39 -38.32
C ILE A 786 -47.36 -30.22 -37.84
N ILE A 787 -46.23 -30.10 -38.54
CA ILE A 787 -44.97 -30.75 -38.17
C ILE A 787 -44.45 -30.16 -36.84
N ILE A 788 -44.02 -31.02 -35.92
CA ILE A 788 -43.57 -30.61 -34.58
C ILE A 788 -42.45 -29.57 -34.65
N ALA A 789 -41.45 -29.79 -35.52
CA ALA A 789 -40.36 -28.85 -35.73
C ALA A 789 -40.84 -27.46 -36.19
N ASP A 790 -41.81 -27.39 -37.10
CA ASP A 790 -42.28 -26.14 -37.69
C ASP A 790 -43.07 -25.28 -36.68
N TYR A 791 -43.74 -25.92 -35.72
CA TYR A 791 -44.51 -25.20 -34.70
C TYR A 791 -43.64 -24.72 -33.53
N PHE A 792 -42.87 -25.62 -32.93
CA PHE A 792 -42.15 -25.32 -31.69
C PHE A 792 -40.78 -24.65 -31.92
N SER A 793 -40.05 -24.99 -32.99
CA SER A 793 -38.69 -24.47 -33.20
C SER A 793 -38.60 -22.95 -33.43
N PRO A 794 -39.50 -22.29 -34.20
CA PRO A 794 -39.38 -20.86 -34.47
C PRO A 794 -39.77 -19.97 -33.29
N ASN A 795 -40.51 -20.48 -32.29
CA ASN A 795 -40.96 -19.68 -31.15
C ASN A 795 -40.03 -19.87 -29.94
N GLU A 796 -39.30 -18.82 -29.56
CA GLU A 796 -38.36 -18.83 -28.42
C GLU A 796 -39.03 -19.16 -27.09
N ASN A 797 -40.32 -18.82 -26.93
CA ASN A 797 -41.07 -19.07 -25.70
C ASN A 797 -41.64 -20.50 -25.63
N LEU A 798 -41.48 -21.30 -26.70
CA LEU A 798 -42.00 -22.67 -26.79
C LEU A 798 -40.88 -23.70 -26.96
N ASN A 799 -39.64 -23.28 -27.17
CA ASN A 799 -38.50 -24.19 -27.30
C ASN A 799 -37.60 -24.18 -26.06
N LEU A 800 -36.86 -25.25 -25.85
CA LEU A 800 -36.00 -25.42 -24.68
C LEU A 800 -34.53 -25.14 -24.96
N PHE A 801 -34.18 -24.69 -26.17
CA PHE A 801 -32.78 -24.51 -26.59
C PHE A 801 -31.99 -23.61 -25.62
N ASN A 802 -32.63 -22.58 -25.07
CA ASN A 802 -31.98 -21.60 -24.22
C ASN A 802 -31.53 -22.15 -22.85
N LEU A 803 -31.97 -23.36 -22.45
CA LEU A 803 -31.53 -23.98 -21.19
C LEU A 803 -30.01 -24.10 -21.10
N VAL A 804 -29.30 -24.18 -22.24
CA VAL A 804 -27.83 -24.26 -22.29
C VAL A 804 -27.11 -23.04 -21.70
N PHE A 805 -27.80 -21.89 -21.60
CA PHE A 805 -27.21 -20.63 -21.12
C PHE A 805 -27.42 -20.39 -19.63
N TYR A 806 -28.16 -21.27 -18.93
CA TYR A 806 -28.45 -21.13 -17.51
C TYR A 806 -27.56 -22.05 -16.69
N SER A 807 -26.98 -21.49 -15.63
CA SER A 807 -26.04 -22.16 -14.74
C SER A 807 -26.70 -22.68 -13.45
N SER A 808 -27.91 -22.21 -13.12
CA SER A 808 -28.62 -22.54 -11.88
C SER A 808 -29.79 -23.51 -12.13
N PRO A 809 -29.96 -24.57 -11.32
CA PRO A 809 -31.11 -25.47 -11.42
C PRO A 809 -32.45 -24.73 -11.34
N LEU A 810 -32.53 -23.69 -10.49
CA LEU A 810 -33.76 -22.92 -10.31
C LEU A 810 -34.17 -22.19 -11.59
N ASP A 811 -33.22 -21.59 -12.31
CA ASP A 811 -33.53 -20.84 -13.52
C ASP A 811 -33.87 -21.77 -14.69
N ILE A 812 -33.19 -22.92 -14.78
CA ILE A 812 -33.49 -23.98 -15.76
C ILE A 812 -34.93 -24.48 -15.57
N ILE A 813 -35.32 -24.85 -14.34
CA ILE A 813 -36.68 -25.33 -14.04
C ILE A 813 -37.74 -24.24 -14.24
N THR A 814 -37.43 -23.00 -13.85
CA THR A 814 -38.34 -21.86 -14.06
C THR A 814 -38.60 -21.65 -15.56
N LEU A 815 -37.56 -21.70 -16.39
CA LEU A 815 -37.73 -21.57 -17.85
C LEU A 815 -38.52 -22.73 -18.45
N ILE A 816 -38.29 -23.96 -17.98
CA ILE A 816 -39.08 -25.12 -18.40
C ILE A 816 -40.56 -24.90 -18.06
N ASN A 817 -40.86 -24.46 -16.84
CA ASN A 817 -42.24 -24.16 -16.40
C ASN A 817 -42.88 -23.07 -17.26
N ASP A 818 -42.18 -21.95 -17.45
CA ASP A 818 -42.68 -20.82 -18.21
C ASP A 818 -42.98 -21.22 -19.66
N ASN A 819 -42.07 -21.98 -20.28
CA ASN A 819 -42.26 -22.46 -21.65
C ASN A 819 -43.36 -23.52 -21.77
N LEU A 820 -43.53 -24.38 -20.76
CA LEU A 820 -44.65 -25.32 -20.69
C LEU A 820 -45.99 -24.58 -20.58
N ASN A 821 -46.08 -23.58 -19.69
CA ASN A 821 -47.26 -22.75 -19.55
C ASN A 821 -47.60 -21.99 -20.85
N ASN A 822 -46.59 -21.42 -21.51
CA ASN A 822 -46.75 -20.80 -22.82
C ASN A 822 -47.23 -21.81 -23.88
N ALA A 823 -46.71 -23.04 -23.85
CA ALA A 823 -47.15 -24.10 -24.76
C ALA A 823 -48.62 -24.48 -24.53
N TYR A 824 -49.06 -24.58 -23.27
CA TYR A 824 -50.47 -24.83 -22.95
C TYR A 824 -51.40 -23.74 -23.45
N GLU A 825 -51.02 -22.48 -23.24
CA GLU A 825 -51.78 -21.34 -23.72
C GLU A 825 -51.85 -21.33 -25.26
N SER A 826 -50.73 -21.60 -25.93
CA SER A 826 -50.65 -21.65 -27.39
C SER A 826 -51.45 -22.78 -28.02
N LEU A 827 -51.49 -23.95 -27.37
CA LEU A 827 -52.23 -25.13 -27.83
C LEU A 827 -53.71 -25.13 -27.38
N HIS A 828 -54.17 -24.05 -26.73
CA HIS A 828 -55.52 -23.90 -26.19
C HIS A 828 -55.94 -25.03 -25.23
N LEU A 829 -55.00 -25.57 -24.46
CA LEU A 829 -55.25 -26.65 -23.50
C LEU A 829 -55.79 -26.05 -22.18
N THR A 830 -56.93 -26.55 -21.72
CA THR A 830 -57.56 -26.03 -20.49
C THR A 830 -56.84 -26.48 -19.21
N LYS A 831 -56.68 -25.58 -18.24
CA LYS A 831 -56.02 -25.82 -16.92
C LYS A 831 -56.54 -27.01 -16.12
N LYS A 832 -57.72 -27.57 -16.44
CA LYS A 832 -58.27 -28.73 -15.74
C LYS A 832 -57.65 -30.06 -16.17
N ASN A 833 -56.96 -30.13 -17.31
CA ASN A 833 -56.37 -31.35 -17.86
C ASN A 833 -54.85 -31.25 -18.08
N THR A 834 -54.18 -30.20 -17.58
CA THR A 834 -52.76 -29.90 -17.84
C THR A 834 -51.83 -31.04 -17.42
N HIS A 835 -52.00 -31.57 -16.21
CA HIS A 835 -51.16 -32.66 -15.69
C HIS A 835 -51.20 -33.97 -16.49
N LEU A 836 -52.27 -34.21 -17.26
CA LEU A 836 -52.40 -35.45 -18.04
C LEU A 836 -51.57 -35.43 -19.35
N TYR A 837 -51.15 -34.24 -19.80
CA TYR A 837 -50.48 -34.04 -21.08
C TYR A 837 -49.11 -33.35 -20.95
N GLU A 838 -48.67 -33.05 -19.74
CA GLU A 838 -47.33 -32.55 -19.37
C GLU A 838 -46.19 -33.31 -20.03
N GLU A 839 -46.19 -34.63 -19.93
CA GLU A 839 -45.13 -35.44 -20.54
C GLU A 839 -45.10 -35.33 -22.07
N LYS A 840 -46.28 -35.24 -22.68
CA LYS A 840 -46.48 -35.21 -24.13
C LYS A 840 -46.09 -33.88 -24.76
N VAL A 841 -46.51 -32.78 -24.13
CA VAL A 841 -46.15 -31.43 -24.58
C VAL A 841 -44.66 -31.20 -24.37
N LEU A 842 -44.11 -31.61 -23.22
CA LEU A 842 -42.68 -31.48 -22.96
C LEU A 842 -41.83 -32.31 -23.93
N TYR A 843 -42.27 -33.54 -24.25
CA TYR A 843 -41.65 -34.37 -25.28
C TYR A 843 -41.56 -33.64 -26.62
N ALA A 844 -42.66 -33.04 -27.08
CA ALA A 844 -42.72 -32.32 -28.35
C ALA A 844 -41.79 -31.10 -28.37
N MET A 845 -41.78 -30.31 -27.30
CA MET A 845 -40.88 -29.16 -27.14
C MET A 845 -39.41 -29.59 -27.15
N LEU A 846 -39.10 -30.70 -26.48
CA LEU A 846 -37.75 -31.24 -26.35
C LEU A 846 -37.21 -31.72 -27.69
N ILE A 847 -38.01 -32.44 -28.48
CA ILE A 847 -37.55 -32.97 -29.77
C ILE A 847 -37.51 -31.91 -30.88
N ALA A 848 -38.37 -30.89 -30.81
CA ALA A 848 -38.43 -29.83 -31.82
C ALA A 848 -37.10 -29.07 -31.94
N LYS A 849 -36.54 -28.64 -30.81
CA LYS A 849 -35.26 -27.93 -30.76
C LYS A 849 -34.53 -28.25 -29.47
N THR A 850 -33.87 -29.40 -29.47
CA THR A 850 -33.19 -29.96 -28.31
C THR A 850 -31.99 -29.10 -27.86
N PRO A 851 -31.80 -28.86 -26.55
CA PRO A 851 -30.56 -28.31 -26.00
C PRO A 851 -29.34 -29.15 -26.38
N SER A 852 -28.26 -28.52 -26.82
CA SER A 852 -27.06 -29.23 -27.32
C SER A 852 -26.34 -30.11 -26.28
N ASN A 853 -26.57 -29.86 -25.00
CA ASN A 853 -26.01 -30.56 -23.84
C ASN A 853 -27.12 -31.23 -23.00
N ILE A 854 -28.21 -31.70 -23.64
CA ILE A 854 -29.41 -32.17 -22.93
C ILE A 854 -29.14 -33.22 -21.84
N MET A 855 -28.21 -34.15 -22.06
CA MET A 855 -27.85 -35.14 -21.02
C MET A 855 -27.07 -34.50 -19.87
N GLY A 856 -26.24 -33.50 -20.18
CA GLY A 856 -25.57 -32.69 -19.17
C GLY A 856 -26.57 -31.94 -18.30
N ILE A 857 -27.63 -31.36 -18.89
CA ILE A 857 -28.71 -30.69 -18.15
C ILE A 857 -29.50 -31.70 -17.31
N ASN A 858 -29.86 -32.85 -17.87
CA ASN A 858 -30.58 -33.91 -17.17
C ASN A 858 -29.83 -34.38 -15.92
N ASN A 859 -28.56 -34.75 -16.07
CA ASN A 859 -27.72 -35.19 -14.96
C ASN A 859 -27.48 -34.07 -13.94
N PHE A 860 -27.36 -32.83 -14.40
CA PHE A 860 -27.20 -31.66 -13.54
C PHE A 860 -28.45 -31.44 -12.67
N LEU A 861 -29.65 -31.49 -13.25
CA LEU A 861 -30.89 -31.36 -12.48
C LEU A 861 -31.04 -32.49 -11.46
N GLU A 862 -30.78 -33.74 -11.87
CA GLU A 862 -30.85 -34.91 -10.99
C GLU A 862 -29.88 -34.78 -9.79
N GLN A 863 -28.65 -34.30 -10.04
CA GLN A 863 -27.64 -34.10 -9.02
C GLN A 863 -28.04 -33.00 -8.02
N TRP A 864 -28.70 -31.93 -8.48
CA TRP A 864 -28.97 -30.73 -7.69
C TRP A 864 -30.45 -30.55 -7.29
N LYS A 865 -31.26 -31.60 -7.38
CA LYS A 865 -32.71 -31.58 -7.10
C LYS A 865 -33.09 -31.04 -5.72
N PHE A 866 -32.22 -31.22 -4.71
CA PHE A 866 -32.46 -30.75 -3.34
C PHE A 866 -32.41 -29.22 -3.21
N MET A 867 -31.96 -28.51 -4.24
CA MET A 867 -31.90 -27.04 -4.29
C MET A 867 -33.23 -26.38 -4.72
N LEU A 868 -34.21 -27.19 -5.14
CA LEU A 868 -35.52 -26.72 -5.56
C LEU A 868 -36.37 -26.38 -4.32
N LEU A 869 -36.96 -25.18 -4.33
CA LEU A 869 -37.56 -24.57 -3.14
C LEU A 869 -39.07 -24.80 -3.06
N SER A 870 -39.73 -25.14 -4.17
CA SER A 870 -41.16 -25.39 -4.22
C SER A 870 -41.51 -26.79 -4.74
N LYS A 871 -42.65 -27.32 -4.30
CA LYS A 871 -43.19 -28.61 -4.77
C LYS A 871 -43.39 -28.62 -6.30
N GLU A 872 -43.88 -27.52 -6.84
CA GLU A 872 -44.06 -27.33 -8.29
C GLU A 872 -42.73 -27.45 -9.05
N GLN A 873 -41.63 -26.88 -8.52
CA GLN A 873 -40.32 -27.00 -9.15
C GLN A 873 -39.83 -28.45 -9.16
N ILE A 874 -40.06 -29.19 -8.07
CA ILE A 874 -39.69 -30.61 -7.97
C ILE A 874 -40.49 -31.44 -8.97
N GLU A 875 -41.81 -31.22 -9.07
CA GLU A 875 -42.66 -31.93 -10.03
C GLU A 875 -42.22 -31.69 -11.48
N ILE A 876 -41.81 -30.47 -11.82
CA ILE A 876 -41.32 -30.12 -13.17
C ILE A 876 -39.95 -30.72 -13.45
N GLU A 877 -39.07 -30.80 -12.46
CA GLU A 877 -37.78 -31.48 -12.57
C GLU A 877 -37.96 -32.98 -12.81
N GLU A 878 -38.77 -33.66 -11.99
CA GLU A 878 -39.08 -35.07 -12.16
C GLU A 878 -39.71 -35.35 -13.53
N LEU A 879 -40.63 -34.49 -13.97
CA LEU A 879 -41.25 -34.55 -15.29
C LEU A 879 -40.20 -34.44 -16.40
N PHE A 880 -39.32 -33.44 -16.32
CA PHE A 880 -38.27 -33.22 -17.32
C PHE A 880 -37.32 -34.41 -17.41
N ILE A 881 -36.83 -34.92 -16.28
CA ILE A 881 -35.94 -36.07 -16.24
C ILE A 881 -36.62 -37.31 -16.82
N LYS A 882 -37.87 -37.57 -16.44
CA LYS A 882 -38.66 -38.68 -16.98
C LYS A 882 -38.80 -38.58 -18.50
N VAL A 883 -39.11 -37.40 -19.02
CA VAL A 883 -39.27 -37.17 -20.47
C VAL A 883 -37.94 -37.32 -21.21
N VAL A 884 -36.84 -36.76 -20.71
CA VAL A 884 -35.51 -36.92 -21.34
C VAL A 884 -35.11 -38.40 -21.39
N ASN A 885 -35.21 -39.11 -20.27
CA ASN A 885 -34.82 -40.53 -20.18
C ASN A 885 -35.70 -41.43 -21.05
N SER A 886 -37.02 -41.22 -21.05
CA SER A 886 -37.94 -41.98 -21.92
C SER A 886 -37.71 -41.69 -23.40
N THR A 887 -37.50 -40.43 -23.76
CA THR A 887 -37.16 -40.02 -25.14
C THR A 887 -35.88 -40.68 -25.59
N PHE A 888 -34.83 -40.66 -24.76
CA PHE A 888 -33.55 -41.28 -25.10
C PHE A 888 -33.69 -42.78 -25.38
N ASN A 889 -34.44 -43.50 -24.53
CA ASN A 889 -34.70 -44.93 -24.73
C ASN A 889 -35.49 -45.21 -26.03
N ILE A 890 -36.48 -44.37 -26.36
CA ILE A 890 -37.24 -44.47 -27.62
C ILE A 890 -36.32 -44.23 -28.83
N LEU A 891 -35.46 -43.21 -28.76
CA LEU A 891 -34.51 -42.85 -29.81
C LEU A 891 -33.47 -43.97 -30.02
N GLU A 892 -32.98 -44.60 -28.96
CA GLU A 892 -32.06 -45.75 -29.07
C GLU A 892 -32.71 -46.99 -29.71
N LEU A 893 -33.97 -47.28 -29.38
CA LEU A 893 -34.69 -48.42 -29.94
C LEU A 893 -35.00 -48.24 -31.43
N LYS A 894 -35.41 -47.03 -31.85
CA LYS A 894 -35.70 -46.71 -33.26
C LYS A 894 -34.46 -46.64 -34.16
N TYR A 895 -33.25 -46.44 -33.62
CA TYR A 895 -31.99 -46.39 -34.39
C TYR A 895 -31.29 -47.75 -34.52
N LYS A 896 -31.67 -48.73 -33.69
CA LYS A 896 -31.17 -50.12 -33.76
C LYS A 896 -32.01 -51.01 -34.69
N THR A 897 -33.20 -50.57 -35.09
CA THR A 897 -34.08 -51.16 -36.11
C THR A 897 -33.96 -50.39 -37.41
#